data_AF-A0A7K0TLX8-F1
#
_entry.id   AF-A0A7K0TLX8-F1
#
_cell.length_a   1.000
_cell.length_b   1.000
_cell.length_c   1.000
_cell.angle_alpha   90.00
_cell.angle_beta   90.00
_cell.angle_gamma   90.00
#
_symmetry.space_group_name_H-M   'P 1'
#
loop_
_entity.id
_entity.type
_entity.pdbx_description
1 polymer ?
#
loop_
_entity_poly.entity_id
_entity_poly.type
_entity_poly.pdbx_seq_one_letter_code
_entity_poly.pdbx_strand_id
1 'polypeptide(L)'
;MYTSAIMVESLREALATRVVVADGAMGTMLQAADPSLDDFQGYEGCNEILNVTRPEVVAGIHDAYFEVGVDAVETNTFGANYANLGEYDISDRIYELARAGTEIARQVADGWSTPDRPRWVLGSVGPGTKLPSLGHAPFALLRDNYQIQTAGLIDGGADAILIETAQDLLQAKAAVIGAKRAIAASGKDIVVIAQMTVETTGTMLLGTEIGAALTALEPLKIDMIGLNCATGPTEMSEHLRTLSKTSPIWLSCMPNAGLPVLAAGGAYYPLTPSELADAHDTFTAEFGLNLVGGCCGTTPEHLRHVVDRVRGRELKPRNPHFEASASSLYQAVPFRQDTTYLTIGERTNANGSRAFRDAMLEENWDNCVDIARAQIRDGAHVLDVCIDYVGRDGVADMKNLVSRFATASTLPLMLDSTEASVVQAGLEMLGGRAIVNSVNYEDGDGPDSRFGKIMPLVQEHGASVVALTIDEEGQARTAEWKVRVADRLIKDLTTNWGMSVESILVDTLTFPIATGQEETRRDGMETIDAIRTLKTMYPTVQTTLGLSNVSFGLNPAARQVLNSVFLHECVEAGLDSAIVHASKILPMSRIPDEQRAVALDLVYDRRSYDENNIVSYDPLQRYLELFDGVEAKSSAETRAQELAALPLFERLERRIIDGERMGLETDLDEALLDRPALEIVNDTLLSGMKTVGDLFASGEMQLPFVLQSAEVMKTAVAYLEPHMDKADESGKGTMVLATVKGDVHDIGKNLVDIILTNNGYNVVNIGIKQPISAILDAADQNSADAIGMSGLLVKSTVIMRENLEEMNARGISNRYPVLLGGAALTRAYVEQDLGDIYQGDVRYARDAFEGLRLMDALMAIKRGEAGAVLPARRERRVQQVIKPKTTELVDMPARSDVARDVSIPNPPFWGSRVVRGVALSDYTPYLDERALFLGQWGLKASRGDGPSYAELAESEGLPRLRYWLDRIPTEAMIEPAVVYGYFPCYSEGDDLVVVWHEGPEEGKERVRFTFPRQRRDRHLCLSDFFCDQASG
;
A
#
# COMPACT_ATOMS: atom_id res chain seq x y z
N MET A 1 31.92 43.70 18.50
CA MET A 1 31.68 42.42 19.17
C MET A 1 30.19 42.20 19.19
N TYR A 2 29.66 41.49 18.19
CA TYR A 2 28.30 40.98 18.24
C TYR A 2 28.35 39.71 19.08
N THR A 3 27.72 39.72 20.24
CA THR A 3 27.45 38.53 21.03
C THR A 3 26.64 37.57 20.16
N SER A 4 27.24 36.45 19.77
CA SER A 4 26.52 35.32 19.20
C SER A 4 25.52 34.86 20.24
N ALA A 5 24.22 35.09 20.02
CA ALA A 5 23.19 34.40 20.76
C ALA A 5 23.45 32.90 20.55
N ILE A 6 23.65 32.17 21.65
CA ILE A 6 23.74 30.72 21.62
C ILE A 6 22.39 30.23 21.10
N MET A 7 22.36 29.71 19.87
CA MET A 7 21.15 29.11 19.30
C MET A 7 20.90 27.81 20.07
N VAL A 8 19.83 27.78 20.85
CA VAL A 8 19.38 26.55 21.54
C VAL A 8 18.71 25.65 20.51
N GLU A 9 19.12 24.38 20.44
CA GLU A 9 18.55 23.38 19.54
C GLU A 9 17.04 23.19 19.81
N SER A 10 16.21 23.32 18.79
CA SER A 10 14.77 23.04 18.87
C SER A 10 14.48 21.53 18.85
N LEU A 11 13.32 21.11 19.39
CA LEU A 11 12.93 19.69 19.34
C LEU A 11 12.86 19.17 17.89
N ARG A 12 12.35 19.99 16.97
CA ARG A 12 12.26 19.66 15.54
C ARG A 12 13.63 19.41 14.92
N GLU A 13 14.64 20.21 15.26
CA GLU A 13 16.03 20.02 14.81
C GLU A 13 16.66 18.75 15.43
N ALA A 14 16.41 18.51 16.71
CA ALA A 14 16.91 17.30 17.39
C ALA A 14 16.34 16.03 16.75
N LEU A 15 15.02 15.98 16.53
CA LEU A 15 14.33 14.87 15.86
C LEU A 15 14.79 14.63 14.42
N ALA A 16 15.32 15.65 13.75
CA ALA A 16 15.84 15.56 12.40
C ALA A 16 17.31 15.09 12.32
N THR A 17 18.04 15.11 13.43
CA THR A 17 19.49 14.87 13.44
C THR A 17 19.93 13.68 14.30
N ARG A 18 19.19 13.36 15.36
CA ARG A 18 19.53 12.28 16.30
C ARG A 18 18.30 11.62 16.89
N VAL A 19 18.50 10.47 17.51
CA VAL A 19 17.48 9.83 18.33
C VAL A 19 17.22 10.69 19.59
N VAL A 20 15.94 11.01 19.84
CA VAL A 20 15.44 11.65 21.06
C VAL A 20 14.86 10.57 21.97
N VAL A 21 15.28 10.55 23.24
CA VAL A 21 14.78 9.59 24.24
C VAL A 21 13.74 10.29 25.14
N ALA A 22 12.49 9.87 25.04
CA ALA A 22 11.40 10.24 25.94
C ALA A 22 11.42 9.39 27.23
N ASP A 23 10.53 9.70 28.16
CA ASP A 23 10.41 9.04 29.45
C ASP A 23 9.64 7.71 29.38
N GLY A 24 9.26 7.22 30.57
CA GLY A 24 8.49 6.01 30.77
C GLY A 24 7.11 6.29 31.35
N ALA A 25 6.50 5.30 32.00
CA ALA A 25 5.15 5.43 32.54
C ALA A 25 5.02 6.51 33.63
N MET A 26 4.04 7.41 33.47
CA MET A 26 3.55 8.31 34.52
C MET A 26 2.58 7.58 35.48
N GLY A 27 1.58 6.87 34.93
CA GLY A 27 0.50 6.27 35.73
C GLY A 27 0.99 5.26 36.79
N THR A 28 1.91 4.36 36.45
CA THR A 28 2.46 3.39 37.41
C THR A 28 3.35 4.04 38.46
N MET A 29 4.02 5.16 38.12
CA MET A 29 4.83 5.93 39.07
C MET A 29 3.94 6.70 40.07
N LEU A 30 2.81 7.25 39.61
CA LEU A 30 1.80 7.86 40.48
C LEU A 30 1.17 6.83 41.43
N GLN A 31 0.84 5.63 40.94
CA GLN A 31 0.34 4.54 41.79
C GLN A 31 1.35 4.15 42.87
N ALA A 32 2.65 4.11 42.54
CA ALA A 32 3.70 3.81 43.51
C ALA A 32 3.90 4.90 44.57
N ALA A 33 3.47 6.14 44.30
CA ALA A 33 3.48 7.23 45.26
C ALA A 33 2.33 7.16 46.29
N ASP A 34 1.40 6.21 46.12
CA ASP A 34 0.26 5.92 47.03
C ASP A 34 -0.56 7.17 47.42
N PRO A 35 -1.08 7.96 46.44
CA PRO A 35 -1.91 9.13 46.72
C PRO A 35 -3.21 8.73 47.42
N SER A 36 -3.62 9.53 48.40
CA SER A 36 -4.87 9.30 49.15
C SER A 36 -6.10 9.79 48.38
N LEU A 37 -7.29 9.33 48.77
CA LEU A 37 -8.55 9.79 48.16
C LEU A 37 -8.75 11.32 48.28
N ASP A 38 -8.30 11.92 49.39
CA ASP A 38 -8.37 13.37 49.60
C ASP A 38 -7.46 14.12 48.61
N ASP A 39 -6.31 13.54 48.26
CA ASP A 39 -5.41 14.10 47.24
C ASP A 39 -6.08 14.14 45.86
N PHE A 40 -6.96 13.19 45.56
CA PHE A 40 -7.79 13.20 44.34
C PHE A 40 -9.03 14.09 44.44
N GLN A 41 -9.26 14.82 45.53
CA GLN A 41 -10.49 15.56 45.79
C GLN A 41 -11.77 14.69 45.68
N GLY A 42 -11.66 13.39 45.97
CA GLY A 42 -12.75 12.42 45.81
C GLY A 42 -12.94 11.89 44.39
N TYR A 43 -12.16 12.33 43.40
CA TYR A 43 -12.17 11.81 42.02
C TYR A 43 -11.15 10.67 41.86
N GLU A 44 -11.36 9.57 42.60
CA GLU A 44 -10.43 8.43 42.63
C GLU A 44 -10.06 7.96 41.20
N GLY A 45 -8.75 7.83 40.94
CA GLY A 45 -8.22 7.40 39.64
C GLY A 45 -8.10 8.50 38.58
N CYS A 46 -8.57 9.72 38.84
CA CYS A 46 -8.35 10.87 37.95
C CYS A 46 -6.97 11.49 38.20
N ASN A 47 -5.94 10.92 37.58
CA ASN A 47 -4.54 11.32 37.78
C ASN A 47 -4.27 12.80 37.46
N GLU A 48 -5.04 13.40 36.56
CA GLU A 48 -4.90 14.79 36.16
C GLU A 48 -5.19 15.76 37.31
N ILE A 49 -6.00 15.38 38.30
CA ILE A 49 -6.26 16.21 39.50
C ILE A 49 -4.98 16.45 40.30
N LEU A 50 -4.04 15.50 40.28
CA LEU A 50 -2.77 15.59 41.00
C LEU A 50 -1.89 16.73 40.46
N ASN A 51 -2.13 17.22 39.24
CA ASN A 51 -1.46 18.41 38.71
C ASN A 51 -1.74 19.66 39.55
N VAL A 52 -2.89 19.72 40.24
CA VAL A 52 -3.27 20.87 41.06
C VAL A 52 -3.11 20.56 42.55
N THR A 53 -3.42 19.34 42.98
CA THR A 53 -3.47 18.98 44.41
C THR A 53 -2.15 18.47 44.95
N ARG A 54 -1.34 17.81 44.13
CA ARG A 54 -0.04 17.21 44.49
C ARG A 54 1.04 17.48 43.42
N PRO A 55 1.24 18.76 43.01
CA PRO A 55 2.19 19.10 41.96
C PRO A 55 3.63 18.64 42.26
N GLU A 56 4.00 18.55 43.54
CA GLU A 56 5.31 18.07 43.97
C GLU A 56 5.54 16.58 43.70
N VAL A 57 4.48 15.76 43.69
CA VAL A 57 4.57 14.33 43.35
C VAL A 57 4.81 14.17 41.85
N VAL A 58 4.05 14.90 41.04
CA VAL A 58 4.20 14.92 39.57
C VAL A 58 5.59 15.44 39.18
N ALA A 59 6.05 16.54 39.79
CA ALA A 59 7.39 17.08 39.58
C ALA A 59 8.48 16.06 39.93
N GLY A 60 8.35 15.37 41.07
CA GLY A 60 9.31 14.36 41.50
C GLY A 60 9.44 13.18 40.53
N ILE A 61 8.36 12.82 39.82
CA ILE A 61 8.40 11.78 38.78
C ILE A 61 9.17 12.26 37.55
N HIS A 62 8.90 13.49 37.08
CA HIS A 62 9.67 14.08 35.97
C HIS A 62 11.16 14.20 36.32
N ASP A 63 11.48 14.63 37.55
CA ASP A 63 12.85 14.71 38.06
C ASP A 63 13.55 13.34 37.98
N ALA A 64 12.87 12.28 38.40
CA ALA A 64 13.42 10.92 38.37
C ALA A 64 13.74 10.44 36.94
N TYR A 65 12.95 10.82 35.94
CA TYR A 65 13.24 10.51 34.54
C TYR A 65 14.38 11.36 33.97
N PHE A 66 14.42 12.66 34.24
CA PHE A 66 15.53 13.50 33.77
C PHE A 66 16.87 13.16 34.44
N GLU A 67 16.86 12.69 35.70
CA GLU A 67 18.04 12.23 36.42
C GLU A 67 18.74 11.06 35.70
N VAL A 68 17.96 10.14 35.11
CA VAL A 68 18.51 9.03 34.31
C VAL A 68 18.88 9.43 32.87
N GLY A 69 18.69 10.71 32.53
CA GLY A 69 19.19 11.30 31.31
C GLY A 69 18.29 11.12 30.10
N VAL A 70 16.98 11.03 30.26
CA VAL A 70 16.06 11.23 29.13
C VAL A 70 16.16 12.67 28.60
N ASP A 71 15.77 12.87 27.35
CA ASP A 71 15.78 14.17 26.68
C ASP A 71 14.42 14.88 26.74
N ALA A 72 13.33 14.12 26.82
CA ALA A 72 11.97 14.66 26.92
C ALA A 72 11.12 13.90 27.95
N VAL A 73 10.10 14.55 28.50
CA VAL A 73 9.09 13.93 29.37
C VAL A 73 7.68 14.19 28.85
N GLU A 74 6.80 13.22 29.02
CA GLU A 74 5.37 13.36 28.78
C GLU A 74 4.69 14.08 29.96
N THR A 75 3.72 14.95 29.67
CA THR A 75 2.93 15.63 30.71
C THR A 75 1.92 14.68 31.35
N ASN A 76 1.59 14.88 32.63
CA ASN A 76 0.51 14.13 33.30
C ASN A 76 -0.88 14.62 32.86
N THR A 77 -1.21 14.45 31.57
CA THR A 77 -2.42 15.02 30.95
C THR A 77 -3.15 14.05 30.03
N PHE A 78 -2.79 12.76 30.07
CA PHE A 78 -3.37 11.70 29.25
C PHE A 78 -4.90 11.71 29.26
N GLY A 79 -5.49 11.80 30.46
CA GLY A 79 -6.93 11.82 30.72
C GLY A 79 -7.56 13.21 30.74
N ALA A 80 -6.83 14.29 30.41
CA ALA A 80 -7.35 15.66 30.41
C ALA A 80 -8.23 15.94 29.17
N ASN A 81 -9.18 15.04 28.88
CA ASN A 81 -10.03 15.07 27.69
C ASN A 81 -11.51 14.92 28.07
N TYR A 82 -12.40 15.22 27.12
CA TYR A 82 -13.86 15.20 27.35
C TYR A 82 -14.39 13.87 27.86
N ALA A 83 -13.94 12.76 27.27
CA ALA A 83 -14.46 11.45 27.59
C ALA A 83 -14.13 11.04 29.04
N ASN A 84 -12.87 11.23 29.44
CA ASN A 84 -12.41 10.85 30.78
C ASN A 84 -12.96 11.80 31.85
N LEU A 85 -12.78 13.11 31.69
CA LEU A 85 -13.25 14.08 32.68
C LEU A 85 -14.79 14.15 32.76
N GLY A 86 -15.48 13.72 31.71
CA GLY A 86 -16.94 13.54 31.72
C GLY A 86 -17.42 12.42 32.64
N GLU A 87 -16.61 11.38 32.92
CA GLU A 87 -16.96 10.32 33.89
C GLU A 87 -16.94 10.82 35.33
N TYR A 88 -16.27 11.95 35.56
CA TYR A 88 -16.15 12.63 36.85
C TYR A 88 -16.98 13.92 36.93
N ASP A 89 -17.78 14.24 35.89
CA ASP A 89 -18.57 15.48 35.76
C ASP A 89 -17.75 16.78 35.90
N ILE A 90 -16.50 16.78 35.42
CA ILE A 90 -15.57 17.94 35.49
C ILE A 90 -14.94 18.28 34.13
N SER A 91 -15.67 18.05 33.03
CA SER A 91 -15.20 18.37 31.67
C SER A 91 -14.88 19.86 31.45
N ASP A 92 -15.39 20.76 32.29
CA ASP A 92 -15.06 22.19 32.27
C ASP A 92 -13.61 22.48 32.71
N ARG A 93 -12.94 21.52 33.37
CA ARG A 93 -11.56 21.65 33.86
C ARG A 93 -10.49 21.15 32.88
N ILE A 94 -10.84 20.74 31.66
CA ILE A 94 -9.90 20.26 30.63
C ILE A 94 -8.71 21.20 30.46
N TYR A 95 -8.97 22.50 30.21
CA TYR A 95 -7.91 23.48 29.98
C TYR A 95 -7.03 23.68 31.22
N GLU A 96 -7.65 23.78 32.41
CA GLU A 96 -6.96 24.00 33.68
C GLU A 96 -5.97 22.86 33.98
N LEU A 97 -6.44 21.63 33.93
CA LEU A 97 -5.65 20.45 34.29
C LEU A 97 -4.55 20.18 33.25
N ALA A 98 -4.85 20.38 31.97
CA ALA A 98 -3.87 20.28 30.89
C ALA A 98 -2.74 21.30 31.07
N ARG A 99 -3.10 22.57 31.32
CA ARG A 99 -2.11 23.64 31.53
C ARG A 99 -1.26 23.41 32.77
N ALA A 100 -1.88 23.06 33.91
CA ALA A 100 -1.17 22.84 35.17
C ALA A 100 -0.16 21.68 35.05
N GLY A 101 -0.55 20.56 34.43
CA GLY A 101 0.35 19.43 34.20
C GLY A 101 1.55 19.79 33.34
N THR A 102 1.34 20.60 32.29
CA THR A 102 2.44 21.06 31.43
C THR A 102 3.34 22.07 32.11
N GLU A 103 2.81 23.01 32.89
CA GLU A 103 3.62 23.99 33.62
C GLU A 103 4.60 23.30 34.59
N ILE A 104 4.16 22.21 35.25
CA ILE A 104 5.02 21.38 36.11
C ILE A 104 6.15 20.74 35.29
N ALA A 105 5.81 20.05 34.21
CA ALA A 105 6.79 19.39 33.34
C ALA A 105 7.80 20.40 32.76
N ARG A 106 7.32 21.57 32.33
CA ARG A 106 8.15 22.67 31.79
C ARG A 106 9.11 23.21 32.83
N GLN A 107 8.64 23.47 34.04
CA GLN A 107 9.49 23.96 35.13
C GLN A 107 10.62 22.98 35.46
N VAL A 108 10.30 21.68 35.53
CA VAL A 108 11.31 20.64 35.78
C VAL A 108 12.28 20.53 34.61
N ALA A 109 11.78 20.47 33.37
CA ALA A 109 12.61 20.40 32.16
C ALA A 109 13.58 21.58 32.05
N ASP A 110 13.13 22.80 32.38
CA ASP A 110 13.98 24.00 32.38
C ASP A 110 15.08 23.92 33.46
N GLY A 111 14.79 23.32 34.61
CA GLY A 111 15.77 23.06 35.67
C GLY A 111 16.89 22.09 35.26
N TRP A 112 16.58 21.12 34.40
CA TRP A 112 17.53 20.12 33.86
C TRP A 112 18.18 20.53 32.53
N SER A 113 17.68 21.61 31.92
CA SER A 113 18.16 22.09 30.63
C SER A 113 19.51 22.79 30.76
N THR A 114 20.38 22.54 29.79
CA THR A 114 21.66 23.25 29.64
C THR A 114 21.76 23.78 28.20
N PRO A 115 22.61 24.78 27.91
CA PRO A 115 22.74 25.30 26.55
C PRO A 115 23.07 24.24 25.49
N ASP A 116 23.87 23.23 25.85
CA ASP A 116 24.26 22.13 24.96
C ASP A 116 23.28 20.95 25.00
N ARG A 117 22.33 20.97 25.95
CA ARG A 117 21.41 19.87 26.18
C ARG A 117 20.07 20.41 26.70
N PRO A 118 19.22 20.96 25.82
CA PRO A 118 17.85 21.30 26.18
C PRO A 118 17.06 20.06 26.62
N ARG A 119 15.97 20.28 27.37
CA ARG A 119 14.95 19.27 27.66
C ARG A 119 13.61 19.70 27.16
N TRP A 120 12.84 18.74 26.69
CA TRP A 120 11.58 18.99 26.02
C TRP A 120 10.39 18.42 26.77
N VAL A 121 9.23 19.02 26.54
CA VAL A 121 7.96 18.61 27.15
C VAL A 121 7.02 18.15 26.05
N LEU A 122 6.56 16.92 26.15
CA LEU A 122 5.60 16.31 25.24
C LEU A 122 4.22 16.37 25.89
N GLY A 123 3.32 17.20 25.35
CA GLY A 123 1.94 17.30 25.81
C GLY A 123 1.16 16.04 25.49
N SER A 124 0.97 15.16 26.47
CA SER A 124 0.24 13.89 26.33
C SER A 124 -1.26 14.12 26.14
N VAL A 125 -1.82 13.50 25.10
CA VAL A 125 -3.23 13.52 24.72
C VAL A 125 -3.68 12.07 24.51
N GLY A 126 -4.34 11.49 25.51
CA GLY A 126 -4.89 10.14 25.44
C GLY A 126 -6.20 10.03 24.63
N PRO A 127 -6.65 8.81 24.31
CA PRO A 127 -7.77 8.56 23.40
C PRO A 127 -9.15 8.83 24.01
N GLY A 128 -9.25 8.87 25.34
CA GLY A 128 -10.52 8.90 26.05
C GLY A 128 -11.22 7.53 26.12
N THR A 129 -12.42 7.47 26.71
CA THR A 129 -13.25 6.24 26.79
C THR A 129 -14.31 6.10 25.69
N LYS A 130 -14.43 7.08 24.78
CA LYS A 130 -15.45 7.08 23.71
C LYS A 130 -14.83 6.74 22.35
N LEU A 131 -15.48 5.81 21.64
CA LEU A 131 -15.09 5.36 20.30
C LEU A 131 -16.07 5.99 19.28
N PRO A 132 -15.73 7.14 18.66
CA PRO A 132 -16.61 7.83 17.72
C PRO A 132 -16.96 6.99 16.48
N SER A 133 -16.10 6.07 16.04
CA SER A 133 -16.41 5.16 14.93
C SER A 133 -17.56 4.19 15.26
N LEU A 134 -17.83 3.97 16.55
CA LEU A 134 -18.99 3.20 17.05
C LEU A 134 -20.16 4.09 17.48
N GLY A 135 -20.08 5.41 17.26
CA GLY A 135 -21.13 6.36 17.61
C GLY A 135 -21.22 6.71 19.10
N HIS A 136 -20.21 6.40 19.92
CA HIS A 136 -20.24 6.69 21.36
C HIS A 136 -20.21 8.20 21.67
N ALA A 137 -19.62 9.01 20.80
CA ALA A 137 -19.61 10.47 20.89
C ALA A 137 -19.49 11.10 19.49
N PRO A 138 -20.08 12.29 19.24
CA PRO A 138 -19.90 13.00 17.99
C PRO A 138 -18.46 13.44 17.76
N PHE A 139 -17.97 13.32 16.52
CA PHE A 139 -16.63 13.76 16.13
C PHE A 139 -16.34 15.22 16.50
N ALA A 140 -17.24 16.14 16.13
CA ALA A 140 -17.06 17.57 16.38
C ALA A 140 -16.91 17.89 17.88
N LEU A 141 -17.66 17.18 18.74
CA LEU A 141 -17.57 17.34 20.19
C LEU A 141 -16.17 16.93 20.70
N LEU A 142 -15.64 15.80 20.23
CA LEU A 142 -14.30 15.36 20.60
C LEU A 142 -13.24 16.32 20.07
N ARG A 143 -13.29 16.70 18.79
CA ARG A 143 -12.37 17.64 18.14
C ARG A 143 -12.27 18.96 18.92
N ASP A 144 -13.40 19.55 19.25
CA ASP A 144 -13.46 20.86 19.90
C ASP A 144 -12.91 20.78 21.34
N ASN A 145 -13.11 19.66 22.05
CA ASN A 145 -12.52 19.47 23.38
C ASN A 145 -11.02 19.13 23.34
N TYR A 146 -10.56 18.39 22.32
CA TYR A 146 -9.11 18.21 22.09
C TYR A 146 -8.42 19.53 21.75
N GLN A 147 -9.11 20.45 21.07
CA GLN A 147 -8.61 21.82 20.87
C GLN A 147 -8.45 22.56 22.20
N ILE A 148 -9.40 22.43 23.14
CA ILE A 148 -9.31 23.04 24.48
C ILE A 148 -8.14 22.44 25.28
N GLN A 149 -8.00 21.12 25.29
CA GLN A 149 -6.87 20.43 25.93
C GLN A 149 -5.55 20.93 25.36
N THR A 150 -5.42 20.93 24.03
CA THR A 150 -4.20 21.35 23.35
C THR A 150 -3.87 22.82 23.61
N ALA A 151 -4.87 23.70 23.67
CA ALA A 151 -4.65 25.10 24.05
C ALA A 151 -4.04 25.20 25.47
N GLY A 152 -4.53 24.42 26.42
CA GLY A 152 -3.94 24.32 27.76
C GLY A 152 -2.49 23.83 27.74
N LEU A 153 -2.19 22.78 26.97
CA LEU A 153 -0.84 22.25 26.79
C LEU A 153 0.11 23.30 26.19
N ILE A 154 -0.33 24.01 25.15
CA ILE A 154 0.48 25.04 24.49
C ILE A 154 0.77 26.22 25.43
N ASP A 155 -0.22 26.65 26.21
CA ASP A 155 -0.06 27.75 27.17
C ASP A 155 0.83 27.36 28.35
N GLY A 156 0.81 26.08 28.75
CA GLY A 156 1.70 25.54 29.78
C GLY A 156 3.14 25.28 29.32
N GLY A 157 3.43 25.39 28.01
CA GLY A 157 4.80 25.33 27.47
C GLY A 157 5.22 23.99 26.86
N ALA A 158 4.29 23.21 26.31
CA ALA A 158 4.62 22.00 25.55
C ALA A 158 5.44 22.33 24.29
N ASP A 159 6.40 21.47 23.94
CA ASP A 159 7.21 21.54 22.71
C ASP A 159 6.64 20.64 21.59
N ALA A 160 5.89 19.60 21.98
CA ALA A 160 5.15 18.72 21.10
C ALA A 160 3.77 18.41 21.67
N ILE A 161 2.83 18.06 20.80
CA ILE A 161 1.57 17.39 21.17
C ILE A 161 1.70 15.93 20.78
N LEU A 162 1.63 15.05 21.77
CA LEU A 162 1.71 13.61 21.61
C LEU A 162 0.31 13.02 21.78
N ILE A 163 -0.34 12.74 20.65
CA ILE A 163 -1.60 11.99 20.60
C ILE A 163 -1.22 10.53 20.70
N GLU A 164 -1.41 9.93 21.87
CA GLU A 164 -0.90 8.61 22.18
C GLU A 164 -1.99 7.60 22.52
N THR A 165 -1.64 6.32 22.42
CA THR A 165 -2.53 5.20 22.70
C THR A 165 -3.82 5.25 21.88
N ALA A 166 -3.77 5.77 20.65
CA ALA A 166 -4.97 5.87 19.83
C ALA A 166 -5.50 4.47 19.47
N GLN A 167 -6.77 4.22 19.75
CA GLN A 167 -7.47 2.95 19.51
C GLN A 167 -8.52 3.02 18.40
N ASP A 168 -8.99 4.23 18.09
CA ASP A 168 -9.98 4.53 17.06
C ASP A 168 -9.44 5.63 16.15
N LEU A 169 -9.37 5.34 14.85
CA LEU A 169 -8.81 6.26 13.87
C LEU A 169 -9.63 7.55 13.72
N LEU A 170 -10.95 7.50 13.90
CA LEU A 170 -11.79 8.69 13.86
C LEU A 170 -11.56 9.59 15.09
N GLN A 171 -11.27 8.99 16.25
CA GLN A 171 -10.85 9.74 17.43
C GLN A 171 -9.46 10.36 17.22
N ALA A 172 -8.50 9.61 16.66
CA ALA A 172 -7.18 10.14 16.35
C ALA A 172 -7.25 11.35 15.41
N LYS A 173 -8.07 11.28 14.35
CA LYS A 173 -8.33 12.43 13.46
C LYS A 173 -8.92 13.62 14.21
N ALA A 174 -9.88 13.39 15.12
CA ALA A 174 -10.47 14.46 15.92
C ALA A 174 -9.40 15.15 16.79
N ALA A 175 -8.52 14.37 17.43
CA ALA A 175 -7.43 14.89 18.24
C ALA A 175 -6.40 15.66 17.42
N VAL A 176 -5.97 15.12 16.27
CA VAL A 176 -5.02 15.80 15.36
C VAL A 176 -5.60 17.12 14.87
N ILE A 177 -6.84 17.15 14.41
CA ILE A 177 -7.48 18.39 13.93
C ILE A 177 -7.65 19.39 15.07
N GLY A 178 -8.10 18.94 16.25
CA GLY A 178 -8.20 19.79 17.44
C GLY A 178 -6.86 20.41 17.82
N ALA A 179 -5.78 19.61 17.78
CA ALA A 179 -4.43 20.08 18.04
C ALA A 179 -3.96 21.09 16.98
N LYS A 180 -4.14 20.81 15.69
CA LYS A 180 -3.77 21.72 14.60
C LYS A 180 -4.52 23.06 14.68
N ARG A 181 -5.80 23.06 15.05
CA ARG A 181 -6.58 24.29 15.30
C ARG A 181 -6.00 25.11 16.45
N ALA A 182 -5.66 24.47 17.57
CA ALA A 182 -5.04 25.14 18.72
C ALA A 182 -3.65 25.70 18.38
N ILE A 183 -2.82 24.94 17.66
CA ILE A 183 -1.49 25.36 17.19
C ILE A 183 -1.63 26.59 16.28
N ALA A 184 -2.51 26.53 15.28
CA ALA A 184 -2.75 27.64 14.36
C ALA A 184 -3.22 28.90 15.09
N ALA A 185 -4.10 28.77 16.09
CA ALA A 185 -4.55 29.89 16.91
C ALA A 185 -3.44 30.48 17.80
N SER A 186 -2.47 29.66 18.22
CA SER A 186 -1.35 30.09 19.07
C SER A 186 -0.24 30.80 18.30
N GLY A 187 -0.10 30.53 16.99
CA GLY A 187 1.01 31.02 16.16
C GLY A 187 2.40 30.43 16.52
N LYS A 188 2.46 29.39 17.36
CA LYS A 188 3.70 28.69 17.73
C LYS A 188 3.99 27.53 16.79
N ASP A 189 5.26 27.19 16.61
CA ASP A 189 5.67 25.95 15.94
C ASP A 189 5.77 24.83 16.98
N ILE A 190 4.86 23.86 16.89
CA ILE A 190 4.74 22.73 17.82
C ILE A 190 4.68 21.44 16.99
N VAL A 191 5.50 20.45 17.39
CA VAL A 191 5.55 19.14 16.73
C VAL A 191 4.28 18.35 17.08
N VAL A 192 3.64 17.72 16.10
CA VAL A 192 2.48 16.83 16.32
C VAL A 192 2.87 15.40 16.05
N ILE A 193 2.78 14.57 17.09
CA ILE A 193 3.10 13.14 17.07
C ILE A 193 1.80 12.35 17.26
N ALA A 194 1.56 11.35 16.43
CA ALA A 194 0.42 10.44 16.57
C ALA A 194 0.91 9.00 16.74
N GLN A 195 0.64 8.40 17.90
CA GLN A 195 0.98 7.01 18.20
C GLN A 195 -0.26 6.14 18.31
N MET A 196 -0.28 5.09 17.51
CA MET A 196 -1.38 4.12 17.49
C MET A 196 -1.05 3.00 18.46
N THR A 197 -2.08 2.43 19.08
CA THR A 197 -1.91 1.21 19.87
C THR A 197 -2.39 0.00 19.08
N VAL A 198 -1.54 -1.03 19.01
CA VAL A 198 -1.82 -2.27 18.30
C VAL A 198 -1.96 -3.41 19.30
N GLU A 199 -3.06 -4.13 19.17
CA GLU A 199 -3.37 -5.32 19.96
C GLU A 199 -2.48 -6.49 19.54
N THR A 200 -2.48 -7.57 20.34
CA THR A 200 -1.78 -8.83 20.01
C THR A 200 -2.25 -9.47 18.69
N THR A 201 -3.43 -9.09 18.20
CA THR A 201 -3.96 -9.49 16.89
C THR A 201 -3.25 -8.82 15.71
N GLY A 202 -2.39 -7.82 15.93
CA GLY A 202 -1.67 -7.09 14.88
C GLY A 202 -2.47 -5.95 14.24
N THR A 203 -3.53 -5.47 14.89
CA THR A 203 -4.36 -4.33 14.45
C THR A 203 -4.69 -3.43 15.63
N MET A 204 -5.17 -2.21 15.38
CA MET A 204 -5.83 -1.41 16.43
C MET A 204 -7.12 -2.09 16.91
N LEU A 205 -7.72 -1.59 17.99
CA LEU A 205 -8.93 -2.14 18.61
C LEU A 205 -10.08 -2.37 17.62
N LEU A 206 -10.27 -1.45 16.67
CA LEU A 206 -11.34 -1.53 15.66
C LEU A 206 -10.94 -2.30 14.38
N GLY A 207 -9.77 -2.95 14.37
CA GLY A 207 -9.29 -3.72 13.21
C GLY A 207 -8.51 -2.92 12.17
N THR A 208 -8.11 -1.68 12.49
CA THR A 208 -7.28 -0.84 11.62
C THR A 208 -5.87 -1.41 11.50
N GLU A 209 -5.40 -1.63 10.28
CA GLU A 209 -4.00 -1.95 10.02
C GLU A 209 -3.10 -0.71 10.02
N ILE A 210 -1.80 -0.88 10.27
CA ILE A 210 -0.88 0.25 10.39
C ILE A 210 -0.74 1.07 9.08
N GLY A 211 -0.91 0.43 7.92
CA GLY A 211 -0.95 1.11 6.62
C GLY A 211 -2.15 2.05 6.48
N ALA A 212 -3.34 1.60 6.90
CA ALA A 212 -4.55 2.43 6.89
C ALA A 212 -4.42 3.64 7.83
N ALA A 213 -3.81 3.46 9.00
CA ALA A 213 -3.54 4.55 9.94
C ALA A 213 -2.59 5.59 9.34
N LEU A 214 -1.49 5.15 8.70
CA LEU A 214 -0.58 6.05 7.98
C LEU A 214 -1.31 6.83 6.89
N THR A 215 -2.06 6.14 6.02
CA THR A 215 -2.81 6.77 4.93
C THR A 215 -3.85 7.79 5.42
N ALA A 216 -4.46 7.57 6.60
CA ALA A 216 -5.46 8.48 7.14
C ALA A 216 -4.87 9.69 7.86
N LEU A 217 -3.72 9.54 8.53
CA LEU A 217 -3.18 10.58 9.41
C LEU A 217 -2.07 11.42 8.78
N GLU A 218 -1.26 10.85 7.88
CA GLU A 218 -0.20 11.60 7.18
C GLU A 218 -0.74 12.84 6.44
N PRO A 219 -1.87 12.77 5.71
CA PRO A 219 -2.42 13.93 5.00
C PRO A 219 -2.89 15.06 5.92
N LEU A 220 -3.08 14.80 7.22
CA LEU A 220 -3.36 15.82 8.24
C LEU A 220 -2.11 16.61 8.65
N LYS A 221 -0.96 16.34 8.02
CA LYS A 221 0.33 17.00 8.24
C LYS A 221 0.85 16.81 9.66
N ILE A 222 0.69 15.62 10.23
CA ILE A 222 1.41 15.22 11.44
C ILE A 222 2.91 15.13 11.13
N ASP A 223 3.76 15.41 12.12
CA ASP A 223 5.21 15.40 11.93
C ASP A 223 5.79 13.99 12.10
N MET A 224 5.11 13.15 12.87
CA MET A 224 5.59 11.82 13.25
C MET A 224 4.44 10.86 13.53
N ILE A 225 4.59 9.61 13.08
CA ILE A 225 3.69 8.50 13.38
C ILE A 225 4.44 7.41 14.15
N GLY A 226 3.78 6.73 15.08
CA GLY A 226 4.44 5.70 15.88
C GLY A 226 3.51 4.73 16.56
N LEU A 227 4.09 3.98 17.50
CA LEU A 227 3.39 2.95 18.29
C LEU A 227 3.70 3.10 19.77
N ASN A 228 2.69 2.91 20.60
CA ASN A 228 2.87 2.80 22.04
C ASN A 228 1.79 1.93 22.69
N CYS A 229 2.08 1.51 23.92
CA CYS A 229 1.18 0.73 24.77
C CYS A 229 0.70 -0.61 24.15
N ALA A 230 -0.25 -1.27 24.82
CA ALA A 230 -0.86 -2.58 24.55
C ALA A 230 0.10 -3.79 24.50
N THR A 231 1.20 -3.68 23.77
CA THR A 231 2.13 -4.76 23.49
C THR A 231 3.58 -4.41 23.84
N GLY A 232 4.45 -5.42 23.82
CA GLY A 232 5.88 -5.24 24.02
C GLY A 232 6.63 -4.97 22.70
N PRO A 233 7.96 -4.86 22.77
CA PRO A 233 8.75 -4.60 21.57
C PRO A 233 8.63 -5.70 20.50
N THR A 234 8.45 -6.96 20.90
CA THR A 234 8.36 -8.10 19.97
C THR A 234 7.18 -7.97 19.01
N GLU A 235 6.01 -7.60 19.51
CA GLU A 235 4.81 -7.45 18.67
C GLU A 235 4.86 -6.19 17.80
N MET A 236 5.50 -5.12 18.28
CA MET A 236 5.61 -3.85 17.53
C MET A 236 6.56 -3.90 16.33
N SER A 237 7.55 -4.80 16.35
CA SER A 237 8.62 -4.89 15.35
C SER A 237 8.11 -4.96 13.89
N GLU A 238 7.09 -5.77 13.62
CA GLU A 238 6.53 -5.92 12.26
C GLU A 238 5.87 -4.64 11.75
N HIS A 239 5.17 -3.92 12.64
CA HIS A 239 4.52 -2.66 12.34
C HIS A 239 5.55 -1.55 12.07
N LEU A 240 6.62 -1.48 12.88
CA LEU A 240 7.73 -0.56 12.65
C LEU A 240 8.47 -0.88 11.34
N ARG A 241 8.68 -2.16 11.02
CA ARG A 241 9.26 -2.58 9.73
C ARG A 241 8.42 -2.06 8.57
N THR A 242 7.10 -2.21 8.65
CA THR A 242 6.17 -1.70 7.64
C THR A 242 6.28 -0.17 7.51
N LEU A 243 6.15 0.57 8.62
CA LEU A 243 6.26 2.02 8.63
C LEU A 243 7.62 2.53 8.13
N SER A 244 8.72 1.85 8.46
CA SER A 244 10.07 2.24 8.02
C SER A 244 10.22 2.21 6.50
N LYS A 245 9.49 1.31 5.83
CA LYS A 245 9.50 1.13 4.37
C LYS A 245 8.50 2.02 3.63
N THR A 246 7.45 2.51 4.28
CA THR A 246 6.34 3.20 3.59
C THR A 246 6.09 4.63 4.06
N SER A 247 6.43 4.98 5.31
CA SER A 247 6.13 6.29 5.88
C SER A 247 7.09 7.37 5.38
N PRO A 248 6.61 8.45 4.77
CA PRO A 248 7.43 9.60 4.39
C PRO A 248 7.78 10.50 5.58
N ILE A 249 7.07 10.36 6.71
CA ILE A 249 7.25 11.16 7.94
C ILE A 249 8.01 10.37 9.01
N TRP A 250 8.46 11.07 10.07
CA TRP A 250 9.26 10.49 11.15
C TRP A 250 8.56 9.38 11.92
N LEU A 251 9.34 8.55 12.59
CA LEU A 251 8.85 7.38 13.33
C LEU A 251 9.15 7.45 14.82
N SER A 252 8.19 6.99 15.65
CA SER A 252 8.41 6.77 17.08
C SER A 252 7.94 5.42 17.59
N CYS A 253 8.50 4.98 18.73
CA CYS A 253 8.03 3.81 19.44
C CYS A 253 8.25 3.92 20.96
N MET A 254 7.20 3.65 21.75
CA MET A 254 7.23 3.65 23.21
C MET A 254 6.52 2.38 23.74
N PRO A 255 7.18 1.21 23.70
CA PRO A 255 6.57 -0.07 24.06
C PRO A 255 6.35 -0.20 25.57
N ASN A 256 5.45 -1.10 25.98
CA ASN A 256 5.34 -1.53 27.37
C ASN A 256 6.58 -2.35 27.78
N ALA A 257 6.81 -2.50 29.09
CA ALA A 257 7.78 -3.45 29.63
C ALA A 257 7.25 -4.91 29.54
N GLY A 258 6.83 -5.31 28.33
CA GLY A 258 6.18 -6.59 28.05
C GLY A 258 4.68 -6.57 28.32
N LEU A 259 4.03 -7.72 28.13
CA LEU A 259 2.61 -7.87 28.44
C LEU A 259 2.40 -7.94 29.97
N PRO A 260 1.34 -7.30 30.50
CA PRO A 260 1.06 -7.31 31.94
C PRO A 260 0.72 -8.72 32.43
N VAL A 261 1.34 -9.15 33.52
CA VAL A 261 1.09 -10.43 34.18
C VAL A 261 0.41 -10.19 35.52
N LEU A 262 -0.77 -10.76 35.72
CA LEU A 262 -1.49 -10.68 37.00
C LEU A 262 -0.84 -11.59 38.04
N ALA A 263 -0.34 -11.01 39.12
CA ALA A 263 0.14 -11.71 40.31
C ALA A 263 -0.72 -11.40 41.54
N ALA A 264 -0.49 -12.11 42.64
CA ALA A 264 -1.24 -11.90 43.90
C ALA A 264 -1.13 -10.49 44.49
N GLY A 265 -0.13 -9.70 44.07
CA GLY A 265 0.09 -8.31 44.46
C GLY A 265 -0.32 -7.27 43.41
N GLY A 266 -1.03 -7.66 42.34
CA GLY A 266 -1.40 -6.79 41.23
C GLY A 266 -0.73 -7.19 39.90
N ALA A 267 -0.96 -6.39 38.86
CA ALA A 267 -0.31 -6.58 37.56
C ALA A 267 1.16 -6.12 37.64
N TYR A 268 2.09 -6.95 37.16
CA TYR A 268 3.49 -6.58 36.97
C TYR A 268 3.94 -6.81 35.53
N TYR A 269 5.01 -6.15 35.13
CA TYR A 269 5.54 -6.16 33.78
C TYR A 269 6.88 -6.92 33.76
N PRO A 270 7.03 -8.00 32.97
CA PRO A 270 8.15 -8.92 33.09
C PRO A 270 9.41 -8.51 32.33
N LEU A 271 9.32 -7.63 31.33
CA LEU A 271 10.47 -7.22 30.51
C LEU A 271 11.47 -6.45 31.37
N THR A 272 12.75 -6.81 31.25
CA THR A 272 13.83 -6.20 32.03
C THR A 272 14.35 -4.90 31.38
N PRO A 273 15.05 -4.04 32.15
CA PRO A 273 15.73 -2.85 31.62
C PRO A 273 16.66 -3.11 30.43
N SER A 274 17.42 -4.21 30.46
CA SER A 274 18.34 -4.56 29.37
C SER A 274 17.59 -4.96 28.11
N GLU A 275 16.54 -5.77 28.24
CA GLU A 275 15.75 -6.25 27.09
C GLU A 275 15.04 -5.09 26.38
N LEU A 276 14.52 -4.10 27.13
CA LEU A 276 13.96 -2.89 26.54
C LEU A 276 15.02 -2.09 25.75
N ALA A 277 16.23 -1.96 26.31
CA ALA A 277 17.33 -1.25 25.65
C ALA A 277 17.81 -1.99 24.39
N ASP A 278 17.89 -3.32 24.42
CA ASP A 278 18.25 -4.15 23.26
C ASP A 278 17.23 -4.02 22.13
N ALA A 279 15.94 -3.92 22.47
CA ALA A 279 14.90 -3.67 21.48
C ALA A 279 15.02 -2.28 20.84
N HIS A 280 15.22 -1.21 21.62
CA HIS A 280 15.42 0.14 21.09
C HIS A 280 16.71 0.30 20.28
N ASP A 281 17.76 -0.41 20.66
CA ASP A 281 18.99 -0.52 19.87
C ASP A 281 18.68 -1.04 18.46
N THR A 282 17.91 -2.13 18.39
CA THR A 282 17.46 -2.74 17.14
C THR A 282 16.56 -1.78 16.36
N PHE A 283 15.56 -1.17 17.00
CA PHE A 283 14.62 -0.29 16.32
C PHE A 283 15.28 0.95 15.71
N THR A 284 16.20 1.57 16.43
CA THR A 284 16.93 2.73 15.93
C THR A 284 17.93 2.34 14.83
N ALA A 285 18.60 1.19 14.94
CA ALA A 285 19.57 0.71 13.96
C ALA A 285 18.93 0.10 12.70
N GLU A 286 17.73 -0.50 12.80
CA GLU A 286 17.06 -1.17 11.68
C GLU A 286 16.01 -0.28 11.03
N PHE A 287 15.13 0.30 11.84
CA PHE A 287 13.93 1.00 11.37
C PHE A 287 14.07 2.52 11.34
N GLY A 288 15.17 3.07 11.84
CA GLY A 288 15.45 4.51 11.78
C GLY A 288 14.46 5.37 12.56
N LEU A 289 14.14 4.96 13.80
CA LEU A 289 13.27 5.72 14.69
C LEU A 289 13.91 7.05 15.12
N ASN A 290 13.09 8.10 15.19
CA ASN A 290 13.47 9.45 15.59
C ASN A 290 13.27 9.67 17.10
N LEU A 291 12.19 9.10 17.66
CA LEU A 291 11.86 9.18 19.08
C LEU A 291 11.60 7.79 19.65
N VAL A 292 12.21 7.53 20.80
CA VAL A 292 12.04 6.27 21.55
C VAL A 292 11.73 6.56 23.01
N GLY A 293 11.07 5.65 23.70
CA GLY A 293 10.77 5.79 25.13
C GLY A 293 10.12 4.53 25.69
N GLY A 294 9.36 4.67 26.77
CA GLY A 294 8.65 3.56 27.39
C GLY A 294 7.20 3.92 27.70
N CYS A 295 6.32 2.92 27.74
CA CYS A 295 4.95 3.09 28.23
C CYS A 295 4.76 2.28 29.52
N CYS A 296 3.66 1.56 29.69
CA CYS A 296 3.30 0.90 30.94
C CYS A 296 4.38 -0.09 31.43
N GLY A 297 4.70 0.00 32.72
CA GLY A 297 5.70 -0.85 33.38
C GLY A 297 7.15 -0.40 33.23
N THR A 298 7.43 0.58 32.36
CA THR A 298 8.76 1.16 32.25
C THR A 298 9.04 2.13 33.40
N THR A 299 10.27 2.14 33.89
CA THR A 299 10.71 2.90 35.08
C THR A 299 12.00 3.66 34.77
N PRO A 300 12.45 4.60 35.62
CA PRO A 300 13.75 5.26 35.43
C PRO A 300 14.91 4.28 35.23
N GLU A 301 14.86 3.09 35.85
CA GLU A 301 15.86 2.04 35.62
C GLU A 301 15.89 1.56 34.17
N HIS A 302 14.71 1.32 33.59
CA HIS A 302 14.59 0.94 32.18
C HIS A 302 15.14 2.04 31.27
N LEU A 303 14.73 3.29 31.52
CA LEU A 303 15.11 4.41 30.67
C LEU A 303 16.59 4.73 30.77
N ARG A 304 17.25 4.48 31.92
CA ARG A 304 18.72 4.60 32.01
C ARG A 304 19.44 3.68 31.04
N HIS A 305 19.03 2.41 30.97
CA HIS A 305 19.60 1.44 30.04
C HIS A 305 19.35 1.83 28.57
N VAL A 306 18.17 2.36 28.26
CA VAL A 306 17.84 2.88 26.92
C VAL A 306 18.74 4.07 26.58
N VAL A 307 18.83 5.06 27.48
CA VAL A 307 19.69 6.25 27.34
C VAL A 307 21.14 5.84 27.10
N ASP A 308 21.70 4.96 27.93
CA ASP A 308 23.08 4.48 27.79
C ASP A 308 23.33 3.80 26.43
N ARG A 309 22.30 3.19 25.84
CA ARG A 309 22.42 2.44 24.58
C ARG A 309 22.29 3.30 23.33
N VAL A 310 21.32 4.23 23.29
CA VAL A 310 20.92 4.90 22.04
C VAL A 310 21.07 6.42 22.06
N ARG A 311 21.41 7.04 23.19
CA ARG A 311 21.51 8.50 23.27
C ARG A 311 22.54 9.06 22.28
N GLY A 312 22.15 10.13 21.59
CA GLY A 312 23.03 10.83 20.65
C GLY A 312 23.36 10.02 19.39
N ARG A 313 22.70 8.87 19.18
CA ARG A 313 22.82 8.08 17.97
C ARG A 313 22.31 8.89 16.78
N GLU A 314 23.12 8.94 15.72
CA GLU A 314 22.72 9.51 14.43
C GLU A 314 21.56 8.70 13.85
N LEU A 315 20.65 9.40 13.18
CA LEU A 315 19.52 8.75 12.54
C LEU A 315 19.97 7.93 11.34
N LYS A 316 19.45 6.71 11.25
CA LYS A 316 19.58 5.91 10.02
C LYS A 316 18.73 6.53 8.91
N PRO A 317 19.31 6.85 7.74
CA PRO A 317 18.53 7.30 6.60
C PRO A 317 17.51 6.23 6.17
N ARG A 318 16.28 6.66 5.90
CA ARG A 318 15.21 5.81 5.35
C ARG A 318 14.92 6.23 3.92
N ASN A 319 14.64 5.24 3.07
CA ASN A 319 14.19 5.46 1.68
C ASN A 319 12.79 4.84 1.53
N PRO A 320 11.75 5.48 2.07
CA PRO A 320 10.40 4.93 2.01
C PRO A 320 9.86 4.93 0.57
N HIS A 321 9.15 3.88 0.21
CA HIS A 321 8.31 3.83 -0.99
C HIS A 321 6.89 4.20 -0.60
N PHE A 322 6.57 5.49 -0.71
CA PHE A 322 5.23 5.99 -0.45
C PHE A 322 4.31 5.70 -1.64
N GLU A 323 3.11 5.22 -1.34
CA GLU A 323 2.10 4.89 -2.34
C GLU A 323 0.80 5.64 -2.04
N ALA A 324 0.46 6.61 -2.89
CA ALA A 324 -0.72 7.42 -2.74
C ALA A 324 -1.98 6.55 -2.72
N SER A 325 -2.75 6.65 -1.64
CA SER A 325 -3.84 5.72 -1.31
C SER A 325 -5.03 6.46 -0.68
N ALA A 326 -6.22 5.86 -0.78
CA ALA A 326 -7.35 6.10 0.12
C ALA A 326 -7.37 5.01 1.20
N SER A 327 -8.12 5.21 2.29
CA SER A 327 -8.27 4.16 3.31
C SER A 327 -9.68 4.11 3.89
N SER A 328 -10.11 2.91 4.25
CA SER A 328 -11.26 2.70 5.13
C SER A 328 -10.80 2.77 6.60
N LEU A 329 -11.68 2.41 7.54
CA LEU A 329 -11.26 2.17 8.92
C LEU A 329 -10.27 1.00 9.03
N TYR A 330 -10.27 0.07 8.07
CA TYR A 330 -9.59 -1.21 8.19
C TYR A 330 -8.29 -1.29 7.36
N GLN A 331 -8.33 -0.88 6.09
CA GLN A 331 -7.24 -1.10 5.14
C GLN A 331 -7.01 0.11 4.22
N ALA A 332 -5.78 0.23 3.71
CA ALA A 332 -5.43 1.18 2.66
C ALA A 332 -5.64 0.56 1.26
N VAL A 333 -6.05 1.40 0.30
CA VAL A 333 -6.21 1.04 -1.12
C VAL A 333 -5.44 2.06 -1.96
N PRO A 334 -4.34 1.63 -2.60
CA PRO A 334 -3.59 2.47 -3.55
C PRO A 334 -4.46 3.02 -4.67
N PHE A 335 -4.22 4.25 -5.10
CA PHE A 335 -4.91 4.79 -6.28
C PHE A 335 -4.48 4.09 -7.56
N ARG A 336 -3.21 3.68 -7.65
CA ARG A 336 -2.67 2.93 -8.78
C ARG A 336 -2.75 1.45 -8.52
N GLN A 337 -3.28 0.73 -9.49
CA GLN A 337 -3.41 -0.72 -9.43
C GLN A 337 -2.40 -1.35 -10.39
N ASP A 338 -1.67 -2.38 -9.94
CA ASP A 338 -0.56 -2.98 -10.71
C ASP A 338 -1.05 -3.69 -12.00
N THR A 339 -2.24 -4.30 -11.96
CA THR A 339 -2.76 -5.17 -13.04
C THR A 339 -4.05 -4.66 -13.68
N THR A 340 -4.60 -3.54 -13.20
CA THR A 340 -5.89 -3.02 -13.66
C THR A 340 -6.03 -1.53 -13.32
N TYR A 341 -7.23 -0.97 -13.39
CA TYR A 341 -7.56 0.37 -12.91
C TYR A 341 -8.32 0.28 -11.57
N LEU A 342 -8.28 1.34 -10.78
CA LEU A 342 -9.05 1.47 -9.55
C LEU A 342 -10.55 1.57 -9.88
N THR A 343 -11.24 0.45 -9.72
CA THR A 343 -12.71 0.38 -9.87
C THR A 343 -13.42 1.02 -8.68
N ILE A 344 -14.26 2.02 -8.93
CA ILE A 344 -15.11 2.71 -7.95
C ILE A 344 -16.56 2.28 -8.21
N GLY A 345 -17.23 1.68 -7.22
CA GLY A 345 -18.59 1.16 -7.36
C GLY A 345 -19.66 2.26 -7.41
N GLU A 346 -20.45 2.31 -8.49
CA GLU A 346 -21.42 3.40 -8.77
C GLU A 346 -22.83 3.22 -8.17
N ARG A 347 -23.17 2.06 -7.60
CA ARG A 347 -24.59 1.70 -7.30
C ARG A 347 -25.14 2.31 -6.01
N THR A 348 -24.29 2.82 -5.15
CA THR A 348 -24.64 3.51 -3.90
C THR A 348 -24.95 4.98 -4.17
N ASN A 349 -25.80 5.21 -5.19
CA ASN A 349 -26.11 6.51 -5.73
C ASN A 349 -27.64 6.67 -5.89
N ALA A 350 -28.25 7.61 -5.17
CA ALA A 350 -29.70 7.85 -5.18
C ALA A 350 -30.24 8.32 -6.54
N ASN A 351 -29.39 8.95 -7.36
CA ASN A 351 -29.75 9.40 -8.69
C ASN A 351 -29.55 8.29 -9.74
N GLY A 352 -28.44 7.55 -9.65
CA GLY A 352 -28.04 6.53 -10.62
C GLY A 352 -28.65 5.14 -10.41
N SER A 353 -29.04 4.79 -9.18
CA SER A 353 -29.50 3.42 -8.82
C SER A 353 -30.91 3.43 -8.25
N ARG A 354 -31.86 2.88 -9.01
CA ARG A 354 -33.27 2.76 -8.56
C ARG A 354 -33.38 1.97 -7.26
N ALA A 355 -32.71 0.81 -7.16
CA ALA A 355 -32.78 -0.03 -5.97
C ALA A 355 -32.25 0.66 -4.71
N PHE A 356 -31.18 1.43 -4.84
CA PHE A 356 -30.60 2.17 -3.73
C PHE A 356 -31.48 3.37 -3.33
N ARG A 357 -32.01 4.10 -4.31
CA ARG A 357 -32.98 5.18 -4.07
C ARG A 357 -34.22 4.68 -3.34
N ASP A 358 -34.81 3.59 -3.81
CA ASP A 358 -36.02 3.04 -3.21
C ASP A 358 -35.74 2.61 -1.76
N ALA A 359 -34.59 1.97 -1.51
CA ALA A 359 -34.14 1.62 -0.16
C ALA A 359 -33.94 2.85 0.74
N MET A 360 -33.34 3.93 0.24
CA MET A 360 -33.17 5.19 0.99
C MET A 360 -34.50 5.87 1.28
N LEU A 361 -35.42 5.91 0.31
CA LEU A 361 -36.76 6.50 0.48
C LEU A 361 -37.59 5.74 1.52
N GLU A 362 -37.41 4.42 1.60
CA GLU A 362 -38.02 3.55 2.60
C GLU A 362 -37.26 3.54 3.94
N GLU A 363 -36.13 4.25 4.04
CA GLU A 363 -35.20 4.22 5.18
C GLU A 363 -34.73 2.80 5.55
N ASN A 364 -34.69 1.91 4.56
CA ASN A 364 -34.17 0.56 4.67
C ASN A 364 -32.64 0.57 4.55
N TRP A 365 -32.00 1.01 5.63
CA TRP A 365 -30.54 1.15 5.70
C TRP A 365 -29.80 -0.19 5.53
N ASP A 366 -30.40 -1.30 5.98
CA ASP A 366 -29.80 -2.64 5.84
C ASP A 366 -29.68 -3.03 4.35
N ASN A 367 -30.73 -2.77 3.56
CA ASN A 367 -30.67 -2.99 2.11
C ASN A 367 -29.65 -2.08 1.42
N CYS A 368 -29.47 -0.84 1.92
CA CYS A 368 -28.40 0.04 1.42
C CYS A 368 -27.00 -0.55 1.69
N VAL A 369 -26.78 -1.13 2.87
CA VAL A 369 -25.54 -1.84 3.23
C VAL A 369 -25.36 -3.10 2.38
N ASP A 370 -26.42 -3.85 2.08
CA ASP A 370 -26.33 -5.03 1.24
C ASP A 370 -25.98 -4.69 -0.21
N ILE A 371 -26.49 -3.57 -0.74
CA ILE A 371 -26.08 -3.02 -2.04
C ILE A 371 -24.59 -2.66 -2.02
N ALA A 372 -24.10 -2.00 -0.98
CA ALA A 372 -22.67 -1.70 -0.82
C ALA A 372 -21.83 -2.98 -0.79
N ARG A 373 -22.19 -3.97 0.04
CA ARG A 373 -21.49 -5.27 0.13
C ARG A 373 -21.51 -6.04 -1.18
N ALA A 374 -22.59 -5.96 -1.96
CA ALA A 374 -22.65 -6.58 -3.28
C ALA A 374 -21.58 -5.99 -4.21
N GLN A 375 -21.36 -4.68 -4.20
CA GLN A 375 -20.32 -4.06 -5.00
C GLN A 375 -18.91 -4.47 -4.58
N ILE A 376 -18.67 -4.68 -3.28
CA ILE A 376 -17.39 -5.24 -2.79
C ILE A 376 -17.15 -6.63 -3.39
N ARG A 377 -18.18 -7.48 -3.40
CA ARG A 377 -18.09 -8.83 -4.01
C ARG A 377 -17.93 -8.77 -5.52
N ASP A 378 -18.54 -7.78 -6.17
CA ASP A 378 -18.39 -7.50 -7.60
C ASP A 378 -17.02 -6.90 -7.94
N GLY A 379 -16.08 -6.77 -6.98
CA GLY A 379 -14.70 -6.36 -7.21
C GLY A 379 -14.46 -4.84 -7.23
N ALA A 380 -15.32 -4.05 -6.61
CA ALA A 380 -15.02 -2.65 -6.34
C ALA A 380 -13.82 -2.51 -5.37
N HIS A 381 -13.05 -1.44 -5.54
CA HIS A 381 -11.95 -1.07 -4.64
C HIS A 381 -12.33 0.13 -3.75
N VAL A 382 -13.22 0.98 -4.23
CA VAL A 382 -13.80 2.14 -3.53
C VAL A 382 -15.30 2.15 -3.79
N LEU A 383 -16.10 2.69 -2.88
CA LEU A 383 -17.55 2.87 -3.07
C LEU A 383 -17.88 4.35 -3.22
N ASP A 384 -18.52 4.72 -4.32
CA ASP A 384 -19.09 6.06 -4.52
C ASP A 384 -20.43 6.18 -3.79
N VAL A 385 -20.59 7.20 -2.95
CA VAL A 385 -21.75 7.37 -2.06
C VAL A 385 -22.41 8.72 -2.35
N CYS A 386 -23.45 8.69 -3.18
CA CYS A 386 -24.28 9.84 -3.49
C CYS A 386 -25.65 9.70 -2.84
N ILE A 387 -25.92 10.55 -1.85
CA ILE A 387 -27.19 10.60 -1.10
C ILE A 387 -28.11 11.73 -1.56
N ASP A 388 -27.62 12.61 -2.44
CA ASP A 388 -28.33 13.81 -2.87
C ASP A 388 -29.62 13.42 -3.60
N TYR A 389 -30.77 13.72 -2.97
CA TYR A 389 -32.09 13.50 -3.54
C TYR A 389 -33.05 14.61 -3.12
N VAL A 390 -33.82 15.12 -4.09
CA VAL A 390 -34.72 16.27 -3.89
C VAL A 390 -35.76 15.96 -2.81
N GLY A 391 -35.83 16.83 -1.80
CA GLY A 391 -36.83 16.76 -0.72
C GLY A 391 -36.42 15.94 0.51
N ARG A 392 -35.17 15.46 0.59
CA ARG A 392 -34.60 14.83 1.79
C ARG A 392 -33.59 15.73 2.49
N ASP A 393 -33.32 15.45 3.76
CA ASP A 393 -32.24 16.10 4.51
C ASP A 393 -30.93 15.35 4.27
N GLY A 394 -30.12 15.87 3.34
CA GLY A 394 -28.87 15.22 2.95
C GLY A 394 -27.87 15.08 4.10
N VAL A 395 -27.85 16.01 5.06
CA VAL A 395 -26.93 15.95 6.21
C VAL A 395 -27.33 14.80 7.14
N ALA A 396 -28.62 14.65 7.42
CA ALA A 396 -29.12 13.56 8.26
C ALA A 396 -28.92 12.19 7.59
N ASP A 397 -29.20 12.09 6.29
CA ASP A 397 -29.01 10.85 5.54
C ASP A 397 -27.54 10.46 5.44
N MET A 398 -26.66 11.42 5.16
CA MET A 398 -25.22 11.18 5.09
C MET A 398 -24.68 10.65 6.42
N LYS A 399 -25.06 11.26 7.56
CA LYS A 399 -24.65 10.77 8.89
C LYS A 399 -25.13 9.36 9.15
N ASN A 400 -26.39 9.07 8.84
CA ASN A 400 -26.98 7.75 9.07
C ASN A 400 -26.33 6.68 8.21
N LEU A 401 -26.19 6.93 6.90
CA LEU A 401 -25.67 5.93 5.99
C LEU A 401 -24.16 5.73 6.15
N VAL A 402 -23.39 6.82 6.20
CA VAL A 402 -21.92 6.74 6.25
C VAL A 402 -21.44 6.14 7.56
N SER A 403 -22.06 6.43 8.70
CA SER A 403 -21.70 5.78 9.98
C SER A 403 -21.86 4.25 9.93
N ARG A 404 -22.87 3.75 9.20
CA ARG A 404 -23.05 2.32 8.95
C ARG A 404 -22.04 1.77 7.97
N PHE A 405 -21.74 2.49 6.89
CA PHE A 405 -20.73 2.07 5.91
C PHE A 405 -19.32 2.06 6.50
N ALA A 406 -19.00 3.00 7.39
CA ALA A 406 -17.70 3.11 8.05
C ALA A 406 -17.28 1.82 8.76
N THR A 407 -18.25 1.08 9.31
CA THR A 407 -18.01 -0.19 10.00
C THR A 407 -18.37 -1.41 9.15
N ALA A 408 -19.35 -1.31 8.24
CA ALA A 408 -19.80 -2.43 7.42
C ALA A 408 -19.00 -2.66 6.12
N SER A 409 -18.30 -1.64 5.63
CA SER A 409 -17.45 -1.70 4.44
C SER A 409 -15.98 -1.81 4.81
N THR A 410 -15.28 -2.76 4.20
CA THR A 410 -13.81 -2.82 4.28
C THR A 410 -13.15 -1.88 3.27
N LEU A 411 -13.90 -1.30 2.32
CA LEU A 411 -13.39 -0.41 1.27
C LEU A 411 -13.50 1.07 1.66
N PRO A 412 -12.58 1.93 1.19
CA PRO A 412 -12.71 3.38 1.31
C PRO A 412 -13.98 3.90 0.63
N LEU A 413 -14.44 5.07 1.05
CA LEU A 413 -15.61 5.74 0.48
C LEU A 413 -15.20 6.99 -0.31
N MET A 414 -15.85 7.18 -1.44
CA MET A 414 -15.90 8.42 -2.20
C MET A 414 -17.23 9.10 -1.89
N LEU A 415 -17.19 10.25 -1.22
CA LEU A 415 -18.37 11.01 -0.84
C LEU A 415 -18.78 11.90 -2.01
N ASP A 416 -19.93 11.61 -2.62
CA ASP A 416 -20.45 12.32 -3.80
C ASP A 416 -21.57 13.28 -3.40
N SER A 417 -21.24 14.57 -3.35
CA SER A 417 -22.20 15.63 -3.07
C SER A 417 -21.65 17.00 -3.48
N THR A 418 -22.55 17.90 -3.90
CA THR A 418 -22.20 19.30 -4.23
C THR A 418 -22.39 20.25 -3.05
N GLU A 419 -22.91 19.76 -1.91
CA GLU A 419 -23.21 20.55 -0.72
C GLU A 419 -22.13 20.38 0.35
N ALA A 420 -21.43 21.46 0.69
CA ALA A 420 -20.34 21.43 1.67
C ALA A 420 -20.77 20.88 3.05
N SER A 421 -22.01 21.15 3.48
CA SER A 421 -22.56 20.62 4.74
C SER A 421 -22.74 19.10 4.71
N VAL A 422 -23.10 18.53 3.56
CA VAL A 422 -23.26 17.09 3.37
C VAL A 422 -21.89 16.42 3.34
N VAL A 423 -20.93 16.99 2.61
CA VAL A 423 -19.53 16.53 2.58
C VAL A 423 -18.92 16.53 3.98
N GLN A 424 -19.06 17.61 4.75
CA GLN A 424 -18.61 17.69 6.13
C GLN A 424 -19.23 16.58 6.99
N ALA A 425 -20.55 16.39 6.87
CA ALA A 425 -21.28 15.38 7.61
C ALA A 425 -20.75 13.96 7.35
N GLY A 426 -20.35 13.64 6.11
CA GLY A 426 -19.71 12.37 5.77
C GLY A 426 -18.27 12.24 6.28
N LEU A 427 -17.46 13.28 6.11
CA LEU A 427 -16.04 13.30 6.55
C LEU A 427 -15.91 13.14 8.07
N GLU A 428 -16.83 13.70 8.84
CA GLU A 428 -16.89 13.57 10.31
C GLU A 428 -17.32 12.16 10.77
N MET A 429 -17.79 11.28 9.88
CA MET A 429 -18.14 9.88 10.20
C MET A 429 -17.03 8.88 9.80
N LEU A 430 -15.97 9.33 9.13
CA LEU A 430 -14.96 8.44 8.51
C LEU A 430 -13.59 8.55 9.17
N GLY A 431 -13.18 7.47 9.84
CA GLY A 431 -11.83 7.32 10.38
C GLY A 431 -10.76 7.19 9.29
N GLY A 432 -11.08 6.55 8.15
CA GLY A 432 -10.16 6.43 7.01
C GLY A 432 -9.98 7.72 6.20
N ARG A 433 -9.12 7.65 5.17
CA ARG A 433 -8.94 8.70 4.17
C ARG A 433 -9.99 8.56 3.06
N ALA A 434 -10.96 9.47 3.05
CA ALA A 434 -12.02 9.52 2.04
C ALA A 434 -11.57 10.26 0.77
N ILE A 435 -12.33 10.08 -0.31
CA ILE A 435 -12.25 10.89 -1.53
C ILE A 435 -13.50 11.78 -1.60
N VAL A 436 -13.34 13.07 -1.85
CA VAL A 436 -14.47 14.00 -2.08
C VAL A 436 -14.75 14.11 -3.57
N ASN A 437 -15.95 13.74 -3.97
CA ASN A 437 -16.49 13.88 -5.32
C ASN A 437 -17.57 14.98 -5.29
N SER A 438 -17.33 16.20 -5.75
CA SER A 438 -16.15 16.71 -6.47
C SER A 438 -15.98 18.21 -6.23
N VAL A 439 -14.92 18.77 -6.84
CA VAL A 439 -14.70 20.22 -6.91
C VAL A 439 -14.51 20.66 -8.37
N ASN A 440 -14.90 21.89 -8.68
CA ASN A 440 -14.77 22.55 -9.99
C ASN A 440 -15.01 24.06 -9.88
N TYR A 441 -14.87 24.80 -10.99
CA TYR A 441 -15.05 26.26 -11.03
C TYR A 441 -16.36 26.72 -11.70
N GLU A 442 -17.41 25.88 -11.75
CA GLU A 442 -18.69 26.25 -12.41
C GLU A 442 -19.29 27.55 -11.83
N ASP A 443 -19.15 27.77 -10.52
CA ASP A 443 -19.56 28.99 -9.82
C ASP A 443 -18.38 29.90 -9.41
N GLY A 444 -17.23 29.74 -10.07
CA GLY A 444 -15.98 30.46 -9.82
C GLY A 444 -15.12 29.87 -8.70
N ASP A 445 -14.02 30.55 -8.37
CA ASP A 445 -13.03 30.16 -7.35
C ASP A 445 -13.05 31.04 -6.08
N GLY A 446 -14.06 31.90 -5.95
CA GLY A 446 -14.23 32.78 -4.79
C GLY A 446 -14.60 32.04 -3.50
N PRO A 447 -14.50 32.68 -2.32
CA PRO A 447 -14.75 32.04 -1.01
C PRO A 447 -16.20 31.56 -0.82
N ASP A 448 -17.16 32.16 -1.54
CA ASP A 448 -18.57 31.77 -1.48
C ASP A 448 -18.95 30.68 -2.49
N SER A 449 -18.05 30.32 -3.41
CA SER A 449 -18.25 29.23 -4.37
C SER A 449 -18.27 27.88 -3.66
N ARG A 450 -18.81 26.85 -4.33
CA ARG A 450 -18.72 25.46 -3.86
C ARG A 450 -17.27 25.04 -3.68
N PHE A 451 -16.39 25.40 -4.62
CA PHE A 451 -14.95 25.16 -4.51
C PHE A 451 -14.37 25.75 -3.21
N GLY A 452 -14.62 27.05 -2.98
CA GLY A 452 -14.13 27.78 -1.80
C GLY A 452 -14.68 27.27 -0.46
N LYS A 453 -15.86 26.63 -0.47
CA LYS A 453 -16.49 26.03 0.72
C LYS A 453 -16.06 24.59 0.98
N ILE A 454 -15.82 23.80 -0.07
CA ILE A 454 -15.44 22.38 0.04
C ILE A 454 -13.94 22.24 0.33
N MET A 455 -13.09 23.04 -0.30
CA MET A 455 -11.64 22.89 -0.17
C MET A 455 -11.07 23.03 1.25
N PRO A 456 -11.59 23.94 2.12
CA PRO A 456 -11.20 23.96 3.52
C PRO A 456 -11.48 22.64 4.25
N LEU A 457 -12.61 21.98 3.95
CA LEU A 457 -12.97 20.69 4.52
C LEU A 457 -12.04 19.58 4.02
N VAL A 458 -11.72 19.59 2.71
CA VAL A 458 -10.77 18.65 2.09
C VAL A 458 -9.41 18.74 2.77
N GLN A 459 -8.88 19.97 2.93
CA GLN A 459 -7.59 20.20 3.57
C GLN A 459 -7.60 19.82 5.06
N GLU A 460 -8.64 20.22 5.80
CA GLU A 460 -8.75 19.95 7.24
C GLU A 460 -8.85 18.45 7.54
N HIS A 461 -9.57 17.69 6.73
CA HIS A 461 -9.77 16.25 6.93
C HIS A 461 -8.77 15.36 6.16
N GLY A 462 -7.83 15.95 5.41
CA GLY A 462 -6.81 15.22 4.65
C GLY A 462 -7.36 14.37 3.50
N ALA A 463 -8.52 14.73 2.96
CA ALA A 463 -9.19 13.97 1.90
C ALA A 463 -8.51 14.14 0.54
N SER A 464 -8.63 13.13 -0.32
CA SER A 464 -8.35 13.29 -1.76
C SER A 464 -9.56 13.91 -2.46
N VAL A 465 -9.38 14.43 -3.68
CA VAL A 465 -10.47 15.13 -4.38
C VAL A 465 -10.59 14.69 -5.84
N VAL A 466 -11.84 14.55 -6.29
CA VAL A 466 -12.16 14.49 -7.73
C VAL A 466 -12.30 15.92 -8.26
N ALA A 467 -11.43 16.29 -9.19
CA ALA A 467 -11.40 17.60 -9.81
C ALA A 467 -12.00 17.50 -11.22
N LEU A 468 -13.25 17.95 -11.38
CA LEU A 468 -13.97 17.89 -12.65
C LEU A 468 -13.47 19.01 -13.57
N THR A 469 -13.22 18.73 -14.86
CA THR A 469 -12.84 19.75 -15.85
C THR A 469 -14.03 20.63 -16.27
N ILE A 470 -14.60 21.34 -15.30
CA ILE A 470 -15.67 22.34 -15.47
C ILE A 470 -15.12 23.68 -14.97
N ASP A 471 -15.23 24.72 -15.80
CA ASP A 471 -14.86 26.08 -15.46
C ASP A 471 -16.04 27.04 -15.62
N GLU A 472 -15.79 28.34 -15.50
CA GLU A 472 -16.81 29.38 -15.64
C GLU A 472 -17.40 29.45 -17.07
N GLU A 473 -16.72 28.87 -18.07
CA GLU A 473 -17.23 28.73 -19.45
C GLU A 473 -18.15 27.51 -19.60
N GLY A 474 -18.17 26.61 -18.61
CA GLY A 474 -19.01 25.42 -18.53
C GLY A 474 -18.22 24.12 -18.54
N GLN A 475 -18.86 23.05 -19.03
CA GLN A 475 -18.28 21.71 -19.03
C GLN A 475 -17.34 21.53 -20.22
N ALA A 476 -16.06 21.20 -19.97
CA ALA A 476 -15.06 21.14 -21.04
C ALA A 476 -15.29 19.98 -22.01
N ARG A 477 -15.49 20.28 -23.29
CA ARG A 477 -15.81 19.28 -24.34
C ARG A 477 -14.63 18.85 -25.21
N THR A 478 -13.73 19.76 -25.55
CA THR A 478 -12.53 19.45 -26.37
C THR A 478 -11.35 19.05 -25.48
N ALA A 479 -10.41 18.27 -26.02
CA ALA A 479 -9.22 17.82 -25.31
C ALA A 479 -8.38 19.01 -24.80
N GLU A 480 -8.19 20.03 -25.65
CA GLU A 480 -7.46 21.25 -25.29
C GLU A 480 -8.11 21.98 -24.10
N TRP A 481 -9.45 22.11 -24.10
CA TRP A 481 -10.16 22.76 -23.01
C TRP A 481 -10.10 21.93 -21.73
N LYS A 482 -10.33 20.60 -21.81
CA LYS A 482 -10.22 19.68 -20.66
C LYS A 482 -8.84 19.79 -20.01
N VAL A 483 -7.76 19.76 -20.81
CA VAL A 483 -6.38 19.89 -20.34
C VAL A 483 -6.12 21.27 -19.72
N ARG A 484 -6.62 22.34 -20.32
CA ARG A 484 -6.48 23.72 -19.79
C ARG A 484 -7.10 23.85 -18.39
N VAL A 485 -8.31 23.32 -18.19
CA VAL A 485 -9.00 23.39 -16.90
C VAL A 485 -8.30 22.50 -15.87
N ALA A 486 -7.92 21.28 -16.24
CA ALA A 486 -7.18 20.38 -15.38
C ALA A 486 -5.83 20.98 -14.93
N ASP A 487 -5.08 21.62 -15.83
CA ASP A 487 -3.83 22.31 -15.50
C ASP A 487 -4.04 23.45 -14.48
N ARG A 488 -5.12 24.23 -14.62
CA ARG A 488 -5.51 25.25 -13.64
C ARG A 488 -5.84 24.62 -12.29
N LEU A 489 -6.70 23.59 -12.27
CA LEU A 489 -7.11 22.88 -11.04
C LEU A 489 -5.91 22.30 -10.30
N ILE A 490 -5.03 21.56 -11.00
CA ILE A 490 -3.85 20.94 -10.39
C ILE A 490 -2.97 22.02 -9.74
N LYS A 491 -2.65 23.10 -10.46
CA LYS A 491 -1.80 24.18 -9.93
C LYS A 491 -2.41 24.88 -8.73
N ASP A 492 -3.72 25.13 -8.74
CA ASP A 492 -4.42 25.77 -7.64
C ASP A 492 -4.46 24.87 -6.39
N LEU A 493 -4.85 23.61 -6.56
CA LEU A 493 -4.89 22.60 -5.48
C LEU A 493 -3.50 22.37 -4.86
N THR A 494 -2.44 22.37 -5.66
CA THR A 494 -1.08 22.20 -5.12
C THR A 494 -0.55 23.47 -4.46
N THR A 495 -0.76 24.63 -5.06
CA THR A 495 -0.10 25.88 -4.63
C THR A 495 -0.84 26.55 -3.50
N ASN A 496 -2.17 26.65 -3.59
CA ASN A 496 -2.99 27.38 -2.62
C ASN A 496 -3.54 26.48 -1.52
N TRP A 497 -3.79 25.20 -1.83
CA TRP A 497 -4.33 24.23 -0.87
C TRP A 497 -3.29 23.23 -0.34
N GLY A 498 -2.07 23.25 -0.89
CA GLY A 498 -0.95 22.43 -0.40
C GLY A 498 -1.20 20.93 -0.54
N MET A 499 -2.00 20.51 -1.53
CA MET A 499 -2.22 19.09 -1.85
C MET A 499 -1.04 18.53 -2.64
N SER A 500 -0.75 17.24 -2.45
CA SER A 500 0.14 16.49 -3.33
C SER A 500 -0.56 16.21 -4.67
N VAL A 501 0.17 16.29 -5.79
CA VAL A 501 -0.37 16.00 -7.14
C VAL A 501 -1.02 14.61 -7.21
N GLU A 502 -0.41 13.62 -6.57
CA GLU A 502 -0.86 12.22 -6.53
C GLU A 502 -2.16 11.96 -5.76
N SER A 503 -2.67 12.97 -5.04
CA SER A 503 -3.95 12.92 -4.31
C SER A 503 -5.11 13.58 -5.08
N ILE A 504 -4.86 14.05 -6.30
CA ILE A 504 -5.85 14.71 -7.17
C ILE A 504 -6.29 13.71 -8.23
N LEU A 505 -7.59 13.42 -8.30
CA LEU A 505 -8.23 12.60 -9.32
C LEU A 505 -8.91 13.52 -10.34
N VAL A 506 -8.28 13.76 -11.48
CA VAL A 506 -8.85 14.61 -12.52
C VAL A 506 -9.91 13.84 -13.30
N ASP A 507 -11.15 14.34 -13.30
CA ASP A 507 -12.20 13.82 -14.16
C ASP A 507 -12.30 14.68 -15.42
N THR A 508 -11.84 14.11 -16.54
CA THR A 508 -11.85 14.78 -17.84
C THR A 508 -13.22 14.81 -18.50
N LEU A 509 -14.31 14.48 -17.79
CA LEU A 509 -15.71 14.46 -18.19
C LEU A 509 -16.04 13.51 -19.34
N THR A 510 -16.93 12.57 -19.07
CA THR A 510 -17.51 11.67 -20.08
C THR A 510 -18.89 12.16 -20.50
N PHE A 511 -19.11 12.30 -21.81
CA PHE A 511 -20.40 12.69 -22.39
C PHE A 511 -21.04 11.56 -23.22
N PRO A 512 -22.38 11.54 -23.39
CA PRO A 512 -23.04 10.57 -24.25
C PRO A 512 -22.69 10.76 -25.74
N ILE A 513 -22.15 9.72 -26.37
CA ILE A 513 -21.77 9.76 -27.81
C ILE A 513 -22.82 9.14 -28.74
N ALA A 514 -23.88 8.56 -28.16
CA ALA A 514 -24.95 7.86 -28.88
C ALA A 514 -26.22 8.72 -29.10
N THR A 515 -26.15 10.04 -28.89
CA THR A 515 -27.33 10.93 -28.98
C THR A 515 -27.77 11.23 -30.42
N GLY A 516 -26.88 11.00 -31.40
CA GLY A 516 -27.06 11.38 -32.80
C GLY A 516 -26.78 12.85 -33.09
N GLN A 517 -26.44 13.67 -32.09
CA GLN A 517 -26.09 15.08 -32.27
C GLN A 517 -24.64 15.24 -32.76
N GLU A 518 -24.43 16.03 -33.81
CA GLU A 518 -23.11 16.22 -34.44
C GLU A 518 -22.06 16.70 -33.44
N GLU A 519 -22.43 17.60 -32.55
CA GLU A 519 -21.53 18.18 -31.55
C GLU A 519 -21.02 17.14 -30.55
N THR A 520 -21.73 16.02 -30.34
CA THR A 520 -21.37 14.98 -29.33
C THR A 520 -20.55 13.83 -29.90
N ARG A 521 -20.43 13.74 -31.23
CA ARG A 521 -19.81 12.59 -31.89
C ARG A 521 -18.34 12.39 -31.51
N ARG A 522 -17.62 13.50 -31.27
CA ARG A 522 -16.20 13.50 -30.95
C ARG A 522 -15.90 13.42 -29.45
N ASP A 523 -16.89 13.55 -28.57
CA ASP A 523 -16.62 13.69 -27.13
C ASP A 523 -15.83 12.49 -26.54
N GLY A 524 -16.01 11.28 -27.09
CA GLY A 524 -15.27 10.08 -26.71
C GLY A 524 -13.76 10.21 -26.94
N MET A 525 -13.34 10.44 -28.20
CA MET A 525 -11.93 10.66 -28.54
C MET A 525 -11.31 11.87 -27.81
N GLU A 526 -12.05 12.97 -27.65
CA GLU A 526 -11.55 14.17 -26.94
C GLU A 526 -11.26 13.87 -25.46
N THR A 527 -12.02 12.97 -24.85
CA THR A 527 -11.79 12.49 -23.47
C THR A 527 -10.51 11.64 -23.40
N ILE A 528 -10.34 10.70 -24.32
CA ILE A 528 -9.16 9.81 -24.40
C ILE A 528 -7.89 10.64 -24.63
N ASP A 529 -7.94 11.61 -25.54
CA ASP A 529 -6.79 12.46 -25.87
C ASP A 529 -6.43 13.42 -24.72
N ALA A 530 -7.42 13.91 -23.97
CA ALA A 530 -7.19 14.69 -22.76
C ALA A 530 -6.46 13.86 -21.69
N ILE A 531 -6.89 12.61 -21.44
CA ILE A 531 -6.25 11.70 -20.48
C ILE A 531 -4.78 11.48 -20.86
N ARG A 532 -4.52 11.14 -22.13
CA ARG A 532 -3.15 10.90 -22.62
C ARG A 532 -2.25 12.14 -22.45
N THR A 533 -2.79 13.31 -22.76
CA THR A 533 -2.07 14.58 -22.63
C THR A 533 -1.77 14.90 -21.17
N LEU A 534 -2.75 14.73 -20.28
CA LEU A 534 -2.58 14.96 -18.84
C LEU A 534 -1.57 14.01 -18.23
N LYS A 535 -1.59 12.72 -18.61
CA LYS A 535 -0.61 11.73 -18.13
C LYS A 535 0.81 12.04 -18.56
N THR A 536 0.96 12.66 -19.73
CA THR A 536 2.26 13.15 -20.21
C THR A 536 2.73 14.39 -19.42
N MET A 537 1.83 15.33 -19.14
CA MET A 537 2.16 16.57 -18.41
C MET A 537 2.38 16.36 -16.92
N TYR A 538 1.57 15.49 -16.30
CA TYR A 538 1.55 15.22 -14.86
C TYR A 538 1.58 13.70 -14.62
N PRO A 539 2.74 13.04 -14.74
CA PRO A 539 2.83 11.58 -14.69
C PRO A 539 2.36 10.95 -13.37
N THR A 540 2.27 11.72 -12.27
CA THR A 540 1.86 11.25 -10.95
C THR A 540 0.41 11.61 -10.58
N VAL A 541 -0.27 12.48 -11.35
CA VAL A 541 -1.68 12.80 -11.10
C VAL A 541 -2.54 11.57 -11.35
N GLN A 542 -3.67 11.47 -10.65
CA GLN A 542 -4.67 10.45 -10.92
C GLN A 542 -5.71 10.98 -11.91
N THR A 543 -6.33 10.11 -12.70
CA THR A 543 -7.44 10.41 -13.61
C THR A 543 -8.60 9.45 -13.32
N THR A 544 -9.82 9.98 -13.34
CA THR A 544 -11.05 9.21 -13.10
C THR A 544 -12.12 9.54 -14.13
N LEU A 545 -13.10 8.66 -14.32
CA LEU A 545 -14.26 8.94 -15.18
C LEU A 545 -15.54 8.32 -14.62
N GLY A 546 -16.65 9.07 -14.71
CA GLY A 546 -18.01 8.51 -14.69
C GLY A 546 -18.34 7.76 -15.99
N LEU A 547 -17.92 6.50 -16.10
CA LEU A 547 -17.95 5.73 -17.36
C LEU A 547 -19.36 5.59 -17.95
N SER A 548 -20.35 5.35 -17.09
CA SER A 548 -21.74 5.04 -17.48
C SER A 548 -22.44 6.16 -18.28
N ASN A 549 -21.85 7.36 -18.33
CA ASN A 549 -22.35 8.50 -19.10
C ASN A 549 -22.14 8.32 -20.62
N VAL A 550 -21.09 7.61 -21.06
CA VAL A 550 -20.77 7.48 -22.51
C VAL A 550 -21.89 6.82 -23.31
N SER A 551 -22.60 5.89 -22.68
CA SER A 551 -23.63 5.06 -23.29
C SER A 551 -25.06 5.46 -22.92
N PHE A 552 -25.25 6.66 -22.35
CA PHE A 552 -26.60 7.15 -22.05
C PHE A 552 -27.50 7.18 -23.30
N GLY A 553 -28.72 6.67 -23.16
CA GLY A 553 -29.69 6.52 -24.26
C GLY A 553 -29.67 5.17 -24.99
N LEU A 554 -28.67 4.30 -24.76
CA LEU A 554 -28.61 2.96 -25.36
C LEU A 554 -29.31 1.89 -24.52
N ASN A 555 -29.69 0.78 -25.17
CA ASN A 555 -30.23 -0.39 -24.47
C ASN A 555 -29.15 -1.10 -23.61
N PRO A 556 -29.52 -1.94 -22.63
CA PRO A 556 -28.56 -2.52 -21.69
C PRO A 556 -27.42 -3.33 -22.33
N ALA A 557 -27.69 -4.08 -23.40
CA ALA A 557 -26.67 -4.89 -24.08
C ALA A 557 -25.66 -3.99 -24.82
N ALA A 558 -26.15 -2.99 -25.55
CA ALA A 558 -25.34 -2.00 -26.24
C ALA A 558 -24.50 -1.16 -25.27
N ARG A 559 -25.06 -0.78 -24.10
CA ARG A 559 -24.32 -0.08 -23.03
C ARG A 559 -23.15 -0.91 -22.52
N GLN A 560 -23.38 -2.20 -22.33
CA GLN A 560 -22.37 -3.11 -21.79
C GLN A 560 -21.12 -3.15 -22.68
N VAL A 561 -21.32 -3.31 -23.99
CA VAL A 561 -20.22 -3.35 -24.96
C VAL A 561 -19.54 -1.98 -25.08
N LEU A 562 -20.31 -0.90 -25.23
CA LEU A 562 -19.73 0.43 -25.43
C LEU A 562 -18.92 0.90 -24.21
N ASN A 563 -19.44 0.69 -22.99
CA ASN A 563 -18.73 1.03 -21.77
C ASN A 563 -17.40 0.26 -21.67
N SER A 564 -17.41 -1.03 -22.03
CA SER A 564 -16.22 -1.90 -21.94
C SER A 564 -15.14 -1.48 -22.93
N VAL A 565 -15.53 -1.20 -24.18
CA VAL A 565 -14.61 -0.73 -25.22
C VAL A 565 -14.05 0.65 -24.88
N PHE A 566 -14.91 1.60 -24.49
CA PHE A 566 -14.47 2.95 -24.13
C PHE A 566 -13.52 2.95 -22.94
N LEU A 567 -13.84 2.18 -21.89
CA LEU A 567 -12.96 2.02 -20.72
C LEU A 567 -11.60 1.46 -21.10
N HIS A 568 -11.55 0.43 -21.96
CA HIS A 568 -10.29 -0.14 -22.43
C HIS A 568 -9.41 0.92 -23.10
N GLU A 569 -9.97 1.70 -24.05
CA GLU A 569 -9.22 2.77 -24.72
C GLU A 569 -8.78 3.88 -23.76
N CYS A 570 -9.59 4.21 -22.74
CA CYS A 570 -9.20 5.16 -21.70
C CYS A 570 -8.05 4.64 -20.83
N VAL A 571 -8.07 3.36 -20.43
CA VAL A 571 -7.00 2.72 -19.65
C VAL A 571 -5.70 2.67 -20.46
N GLU A 572 -5.76 2.33 -21.75
CA GLU A 572 -4.61 2.40 -22.67
C GLU A 572 -4.06 3.82 -22.82
N ALA A 573 -4.91 4.84 -22.72
CA ALA A 573 -4.48 6.23 -22.68
C ALA A 573 -3.91 6.67 -21.31
N GLY A 574 -4.04 5.85 -20.27
CA GLY A 574 -3.49 6.06 -18.94
C GLY A 574 -4.52 6.41 -17.86
N LEU A 575 -5.80 6.06 -18.02
CA LEU A 575 -6.82 6.22 -16.97
C LEU A 575 -6.49 5.37 -15.73
N ASP A 576 -6.42 5.97 -14.53
CA ASP A 576 -6.14 5.20 -13.30
C ASP A 576 -7.38 4.66 -12.60
N SER A 577 -8.53 5.35 -12.69
CA SER A 577 -9.75 4.93 -12.00
C SER A 577 -11.02 5.15 -12.82
N ALA A 578 -12.08 4.42 -12.51
CA ALA A 578 -13.38 4.62 -13.15
C ALA A 578 -14.53 4.31 -12.19
N ILE A 579 -15.55 5.17 -12.20
CA ILE A 579 -16.82 4.98 -11.50
C ILE A 579 -17.71 4.12 -12.40
N VAL A 580 -17.90 2.86 -12.00
CA VAL A 580 -18.49 1.80 -12.84
C VAL A 580 -19.27 0.77 -12.03
N HIS A 581 -20.17 0.06 -12.71
CA HIS A 581 -20.67 -1.23 -12.24
C HIS A 581 -19.76 -2.35 -12.75
N ALA A 582 -18.78 -2.73 -11.94
CA ALA A 582 -17.70 -3.66 -12.29
C ALA A 582 -18.19 -4.96 -12.97
N SER A 583 -19.23 -5.60 -12.44
CA SER A 583 -19.81 -6.85 -12.98
C SER A 583 -20.41 -6.72 -14.39
N LYS A 584 -20.55 -5.49 -14.92
CA LYS A 584 -21.04 -5.22 -16.27
C LYS A 584 -19.93 -4.96 -17.27
N ILE A 585 -18.68 -4.75 -16.85
CA ILE A 585 -17.59 -4.56 -17.80
C ILE A 585 -17.19 -5.91 -18.40
N LEU A 586 -17.09 -6.02 -19.72
CA LEU A 586 -16.70 -7.25 -20.42
C LEU A 586 -15.21 -7.20 -20.79
N PRO A 587 -14.47 -8.29 -20.61
CA PRO A 587 -13.17 -8.48 -21.26
C PRO A 587 -13.26 -8.23 -22.76
N MET A 588 -12.30 -7.52 -23.35
CA MET A 588 -12.26 -7.22 -24.79
C MET A 588 -12.28 -8.49 -25.66
N SER A 589 -11.71 -9.60 -25.16
CA SER A 589 -11.71 -10.92 -25.80
C SER A 589 -13.08 -11.62 -25.78
N ARG A 590 -14.00 -11.20 -24.90
CA ARG A 590 -15.37 -11.73 -24.82
C ARG A 590 -16.39 -10.92 -25.63
N ILE A 591 -15.97 -9.82 -26.26
CA ILE A 591 -16.81 -9.00 -27.14
C ILE A 591 -16.65 -9.51 -28.57
N PRO A 592 -17.74 -9.87 -29.28
CA PRO A 592 -17.68 -10.26 -30.68
C PRO A 592 -16.95 -9.22 -31.55
N ASP A 593 -16.09 -9.69 -32.46
CA ASP A 593 -15.20 -8.82 -33.24
C ASP A 593 -15.93 -7.69 -33.99
N GLU A 594 -17.09 -7.97 -34.57
CA GLU A 594 -17.90 -6.96 -35.26
C GLU A 594 -18.45 -5.90 -34.30
N GLN A 595 -18.99 -6.32 -33.14
CA GLN A 595 -19.48 -5.39 -32.11
C GLN A 595 -18.34 -4.52 -31.56
N ARG A 596 -17.17 -5.12 -31.34
CA ARG A 596 -15.97 -4.41 -30.89
C ARG A 596 -15.49 -3.38 -31.91
N ALA A 597 -15.41 -3.75 -33.18
CA ALA A 597 -14.97 -2.85 -34.26
C ALA A 597 -15.90 -1.65 -34.41
N VAL A 598 -17.22 -1.87 -34.43
CA VAL A 598 -18.20 -0.77 -34.58
C VAL A 598 -18.23 0.11 -33.32
N ALA A 599 -18.06 -0.46 -32.12
CA ALA A 599 -17.93 0.33 -30.89
C ALA A 599 -16.68 1.23 -30.92
N LEU A 600 -15.53 0.72 -31.40
CA LEU A 600 -14.31 1.51 -31.57
C LEU A 600 -14.52 2.64 -32.60
N ASP A 601 -15.16 2.33 -33.72
CA ASP A 601 -15.47 3.35 -34.73
C ASP A 601 -16.40 4.43 -34.17
N LEU A 602 -17.35 4.07 -33.29
CA LEU A 602 -18.21 5.02 -32.61
C LEU A 602 -17.44 5.90 -31.61
N VAL A 603 -16.55 5.31 -30.80
CA VAL A 603 -15.71 6.04 -29.83
C VAL A 603 -14.81 7.07 -30.52
N TYR A 604 -14.25 6.71 -31.68
CA TYR A 604 -13.32 7.55 -32.44
C TYR A 604 -13.96 8.35 -33.59
N ASP A 605 -15.29 8.36 -33.70
CA ASP A 605 -16.04 9.03 -34.78
C ASP A 605 -15.53 8.70 -36.20
N ARG A 606 -15.24 7.41 -36.47
CA ARG A 606 -14.68 6.95 -37.74
C ARG A 606 -15.75 6.78 -38.82
N ARG A 607 -16.26 7.90 -39.32
CA ARG A 607 -17.24 7.95 -40.42
C ARG A 607 -16.55 7.84 -41.78
N SER A 608 -17.22 7.18 -42.72
CA SER A 608 -16.83 7.19 -44.14
C SER A 608 -17.81 8.03 -44.95
N TYR A 609 -17.28 8.73 -45.96
CA TYR A 609 -18.04 9.58 -46.87
C TYR A 609 -17.86 9.08 -48.30
N ASP A 610 -18.90 9.19 -49.12
CA ASP A 610 -18.83 8.90 -50.55
C ASP A 610 -18.23 10.07 -51.35
N GLU A 611 -18.10 9.89 -52.68
CA GLU A 611 -17.57 10.90 -53.60
C GLU A 611 -18.36 12.22 -53.61
N ASN A 612 -19.60 12.22 -53.11
CA ASN A 612 -20.47 13.39 -53.01
C ASN A 612 -20.51 14.00 -51.60
N ASN A 613 -19.62 13.56 -50.70
CA ASN A 613 -19.54 13.99 -49.31
C ASN A 613 -20.79 13.63 -48.47
N ILE A 614 -21.49 12.56 -48.85
CA ILE A 614 -22.60 11.96 -48.09
C ILE A 614 -22.04 10.81 -47.24
N VAL A 615 -22.50 10.70 -45.99
CA VAL A 615 -22.06 9.63 -45.08
C VAL A 615 -22.46 8.26 -45.66
N SER A 616 -21.45 7.46 -46.01
CA SER A 616 -21.62 6.09 -46.51
C SER A 616 -21.58 5.05 -45.39
N TYR A 617 -20.98 5.40 -44.25
CA TYR A 617 -20.96 4.60 -43.03
C TYR A 617 -21.02 5.51 -41.80
N ASP A 618 -22.09 5.38 -41.00
CA ASP A 618 -22.24 5.98 -39.68
C ASP A 618 -22.12 4.87 -38.62
N PRO A 619 -21.06 4.87 -37.79
CA PRO A 619 -20.88 3.90 -36.72
C PRO A 619 -22.07 3.83 -35.76
N LEU A 620 -22.75 4.95 -35.48
CA LEU A 620 -23.91 4.94 -34.58
C LEU A 620 -25.09 4.19 -35.18
N GLN A 621 -25.40 4.41 -36.46
CA GLN A 621 -26.49 3.69 -37.13
C GLN A 621 -26.17 2.20 -37.16
N ARG A 622 -24.95 1.84 -37.55
CA ARG A 622 -24.51 0.44 -37.55
C ARG A 622 -24.56 -0.18 -36.16
N TYR A 623 -24.14 0.56 -35.13
CA TYR A 623 -24.17 0.10 -33.76
C TYR A 623 -25.61 -0.16 -33.28
N LEU A 624 -26.55 0.74 -33.59
CA LEU A 624 -27.96 0.54 -33.26
C LEU A 624 -28.56 -0.67 -33.98
N GLU A 625 -28.22 -0.90 -35.26
CA GLU A 625 -28.64 -2.10 -35.99
C GLU A 625 -28.13 -3.40 -35.36
N LEU A 626 -26.87 -3.44 -34.92
CA LEU A 626 -26.26 -4.62 -34.29
C LEU A 626 -26.96 -5.04 -32.99
N PHE A 627 -27.60 -4.09 -32.31
CA PHE A 627 -28.28 -4.33 -31.04
C PHE A 627 -29.81 -4.23 -31.15
N ASP A 628 -30.36 -4.15 -32.37
CA ASP A 628 -31.80 -4.18 -32.60
C ASP A 628 -32.35 -5.58 -32.30
N GLY A 629 -33.33 -5.68 -31.39
CA GLY A 629 -33.89 -6.96 -30.93
C GLY A 629 -32.97 -7.82 -30.04
N VAL A 630 -31.75 -7.37 -29.71
CA VAL A 630 -30.82 -8.11 -28.84
C VAL A 630 -31.13 -7.81 -27.37
N GLU A 631 -31.93 -8.66 -26.72
CA GLU A 631 -32.11 -8.61 -25.27
C GLU A 631 -30.92 -9.26 -24.55
N ALA A 632 -30.46 -8.68 -23.44
CA ALA A 632 -29.36 -9.25 -22.64
C ALA A 632 -29.63 -10.71 -22.20
N LYS A 633 -30.90 -11.10 -22.05
CA LYS A 633 -31.33 -12.48 -21.73
C LYS A 633 -31.08 -13.48 -22.87
N SER A 634 -31.23 -13.06 -24.12
CA SER A 634 -31.02 -13.94 -25.29
C SER A 634 -29.57 -14.43 -25.41
N SER A 635 -28.60 -13.61 -24.98
CA SER A 635 -27.17 -13.99 -25.00
C SER A 635 -26.82 -15.10 -23.99
N ALA A 636 -27.53 -15.17 -22.86
CA ALA A 636 -27.30 -16.20 -21.84
C ALA A 636 -27.78 -17.58 -22.29
N GLU A 637 -28.91 -17.64 -23.01
CA GLU A 637 -29.45 -18.88 -23.58
C GLU A 637 -28.56 -19.42 -24.71
N THR A 638 -28.07 -18.55 -25.60
CA THR A 638 -27.11 -18.94 -26.66
C THR A 638 -25.81 -19.47 -26.06
N ARG A 639 -25.27 -18.82 -25.02
CA ARG A 639 -24.08 -19.30 -24.29
C ARG A 639 -24.29 -20.67 -23.66
N ALA A 640 -25.44 -20.91 -23.05
CA ALA A 640 -25.74 -22.20 -22.44
C ALA A 640 -25.75 -23.33 -23.49
N GLN A 641 -26.23 -23.05 -24.70
CA GLN A 641 -26.21 -24.01 -25.81
C GLN A 641 -24.80 -24.27 -26.35
N GLU A 642 -23.99 -23.21 -26.52
CA GLU A 642 -22.59 -23.34 -26.94
C GLU A 642 -21.76 -24.13 -25.92
N LEU A 643 -21.95 -23.86 -24.63
CA LEU A 643 -21.27 -24.57 -23.54
C LEU A 643 -21.65 -26.05 -23.54
N ALA A 644 -22.93 -26.37 -23.72
CA ALA A 644 -23.41 -27.75 -23.77
C ALA A 644 -22.86 -28.54 -24.97
N ALA A 645 -22.48 -27.87 -26.06
CA ALA A 645 -21.91 -28.50 -27.26
C ALA A 645 -20.44 -28.90 -27.10
N LEU A 646 -19.73 -28.43 -26.07
CA LEU A 646 -18.33 -28.77 -25.81
C LEU A 646 -18.17 -30.18 -25.20
N PRO A 647 -17.04 -30.89 -25.48
CA PRO A 647 -16.67 -32.11 -24.78
C PRO A 647 -16.60 -31.92 -23.26
N LEU A 648 -16.93 -32.95 -22.45
CA LEU A 648 -17.11 -32.84 -21.00
C LEU A 648 -15.96 -32.12 -20.25
N PHE A 649 -14.71 -32.54 -20.45
CA PHE A 649 -13.57 -31.94 -19.75
C PHE A 649 -13.26 -30.51 -20.23
N GLU A 650 -13.43 -30.22 -21.53
CA GLU A 650 -13.33 -28.86 -22.06
C GLU A 650 -14.48 -27.98 -21.55
N ARG A 651 -15.68 -28.55 -21.37
CA ARG A 651 -16.85 -27.88 -20.80
C ARG A 651 -16.62 -27.53 -19.33
N LEU A 652 -16.09 -28.48 -18.53
CA LEU A 652 -15.70 -28.23 -17.14
C LEU A 652 -14.62 -27.15 -17.03
N GLU A 653 -13.59 -27.21 -17.88
CA GLU A 653 -12.56 -26.18 -17.95
C GLU A 653 -13.16 -24.82 -18.32
N ARG A 654 -14.05 -24.80 -19.32
CA ARG A 654 -14.71 -23.58 -19.78
C ARG A 654 -15.65 -22.99 -18.74
N ARG A 655 -16.34 -23.80 -17.94
CA ARG A 655 -17.16 -23.35 -16.80
C ARG A 655 -16.33 -22.62 -15.74
N ILE A 656 -15.13 -23.12 -15.46
CA ILE A 656 -14.21 -22.43 -14.55
C ILE A 656 -13.79 -21.10 -15.16
N ILE A 657 -13.36 -21.07 -16.43
CA ILE A 657 -12.92 -19.83 -17.11
C ILE A 657 -14.03 -18.78 -17.20
N ASP A 658 -15.26 -19.22 -17.48
CA ASP A 658 -16.41 -18.33 -17.67
C ASP A 658 -17.13 -17.99 -16.36
N GLY A 659 -16.78 -18.62 -15.24
CA GLY A 659 -17.44 -18.46 -13.95
C GLY A 659 -18.89 -18.98 -13.94
N GLU A 660 -19.18 -20.03 -14.71
CA GLU A 660 -20.55 -20.56 -14.90
C GLU A 660 -20.87 -21.71 -13.94
N ARG A 661 -21.79 -21.45 -13.00
CA ARG A 661 -22.21 -22.41 -11.96
C ARG A 661 -23.35 -23.32 -12.41
N MET A 662 -24.24 -22.87 -13.30
CA MET A 662 -25.45 -23.61 -13.64
C MET A 662 -25.12 -24.89 -14.44
N GLY A 663 -25.40 -26.05 -13.86
CA GLY A 663 -25.10 -27.35 -14.46
C GLY A 663 -23.70 -27.89 -14.17
N LEU A 664 -22.92 -27.22 -13.31
CA LEU A 664 -21.61 -27.68 -12.86
C LEU A 664 -21.68 -29.05 -12.19
N GLU A 665 -22.61 -29.25 -11.23
CA GLU A 665 -22.72 -30.52 -10.48
C GLU A 665 -23.02 -31.70 -11.40
N THR A 666 -23.89 -31.52 -12.40
CA THR A 666 -24.20 -32.55 -13.40
C THR A 666 -22.96 -32.95 -14.22
N ASP A 667 -22.14 -31.97 -14.59
CA ASP A 667 -20.90 -32.25 -15.33
C ASP A 667 -19.83 -32.91 -14.43
N LEU A 668 -19.79 -32.58 -13.14
CA LEU A 668 -18.91 -33.23 -12.17
C LEU A 668 -19.32 -34.68 -11.90
N ASP A 669 -20.61 -34.96 -11.77
CA ASP A 669 -21.15 -36.33 -11.67
C ASP A 669 -20.76 -37.17 -12.89
N GLU A 670 -20.89 -36.61 -14.09
CA GLU A 670 -20.49 -37.29 -15.33
C GLU A 670 -18.97 -37.56 -15.36
N ALA A 671 -18.16 -36.59 -14.91
CA ALA A 671 -16.70 -36.72 -14.89
C ALA A 671 -16.21 -37.75 -13.85
N LEU A 672 -16.89 -37.87 -12.70
CA LEU A 672 -16.59 -38.87 -11.67
C LEU A 672 -16.76 -40.32 -12.15
N LEU A 673 -17.50 -40.55 -13.25
CA LEU A 673 -17.62 -41.86 -13.89
C LEU A 673 -16.36 -42.25 -14.67
N ASP A 674 -15.59 -41.27 -15.14
CA ASP A 674 -14.39 -41.48 -15.98
C ASP A 674 -13.09 -41.35 -15.18
N ARG A 675 -12.99 -40.38 -14.25
CA ARG A 675 -11.76 -40.08 -13.50
C ARG A 675 -11.99 -39.94 -11.99
N PRO A 676 -10.99 -40.28 -11.15
CA PRO A 676 -11.03 -39.96 -9.73
C PRO A 676 -11.19 -38.46 -9.47
N ALA A 677 -11.92 -38.10 -8.40
CA ALA A 677 -12.19 -36.72 -8.00
C ALA A 677 -10.94 -35.82 -7.99
N LEU A 678 -9.81 -36.36 -7.53
CA LEU A 678 -8.51 -35.66 -7.46
C LEU A 678 -7.89 -35.36 -8.83
N GLU A 679 -8.05 -36.25 -9.82
CA GLU A 679 -7.55 -36.02 -11.18
C GLU A 679 -8.39 -34.93 -11.88
N ILE A 680 -9.70 -34.91 -11.64
CA ILE A 680 -10.59 -33.86 -12.16
C ILE A 680 -10.14 -32.48 -11.63
N VAL A 681 -9.84 -32.39 -10.33
CA VAL A 681 -9.31 -31.15 -9.75
C VAL A 681 -7.97 -30.76 -10.38
N ASN A 682 -6.99 -31.68 -10.40
CA ASN A 682 -5.61 -31.35 -10.78
C ASN A 682 -5.43 -31.08 -12.29
N ASP A 683 -6.09 -31.85 -13.14
CA ASP A 683 -5.82 -31.84 -14.57
C ASP A 683 -6.84 -31.02 -15.37
N THR A 684 -8.06 -30.84 -14.85
CA THR A 684 -9.13 -30.10 -15.54
C THR A 684 -9.43 -28.76 -14.88
N LEU A 685 -9.85 -28.77 -13.61
CA LEU A 685 -10.28 -27.54 -12.95
C LEU A 685 -9.12 -26.57 -12.71
N LEU A 686 -7.94 -27.06 -12.31
CA LEU A 686 -6.73 -26.23 -12.20
C LEU A 686 -6.23 -25.71 -13.55
N SER A 687 -6.44 -26.43 -14.66
CA SER A 687 -6.09 -25.94 -16.01
C SER A 687 -6.95 -24.72 -16.39
N GLY A 688 -8.25 -24.79 -16.10
CA GLY A 688 -9.16 -23.64 -16.28
C GLY A 688 -8.73 -22.45 -15.42
N MET A 689 -8.40 -22.71 -14.15
CA MET A 689 -7.92 -21.66 -13.24
C MET A 689 -6.56 -21.08 -13.67
N LYS A 690 -5.68 -21.88 -14.28
CA LYS A 690 -4.43 -21.40 -14.86
C LYS A 690 -4.71 -20.43 -16.01
N THR A 691 -5.64 -20.76 -16.90
CA THR A 691 -6.06 -19.88 -18.00
C THR A 691 -6.64 -18.57 -17.48
N VAL A 692 -7.47 -18.61 -16.42
CA VAL A 692 -7.96 -17.41 -15.71
C VAL A 692 -6.79 -16.58 -15.17
N GLY A 693 -5.79 -17.23 -14.57
CA GLY A 693 -4.58 -16.58 -14.09
C GLY A 693 -3.77 -15.90 -15.21
N ASP A 694 -3.60 -16.58 -16.35
CA ASP A 694 -2.89 -16.05 -17.52
C ASP A 694 -3.63 -14.81 -18.10
N LEU A 695 -4.96 -14.87 -18.21
CA LEU A 695 -5.80 -13.75 -18.68
C LEU A 695 -5.82 -12.57 -17.70
N PHE A 696 -5.78 -12.83 -16.38
CA PHE A 696 -5.66 -11.76 -15.39
C PHE A 696 -4.27 -11.12 -15.42
N ALA A 697 -3.22 -11.93 -15.55
CA ALA A 697 -1.84 -11.45 -15.61
C ALA A 697 -1.56 -10.63 -16.88
N SER A 698 -2.24 -10.92 -18.00
CA SER A 698 -2.17 -10.11 -19.22
C SER A 698 -3.05 -8.85 -19.19
N GLY A 699 -3.85 -8.65 -18.14
CA GLY A 699 -4.81 -7.55 -18.02
C GLY A 699 -6.10 -7.73 -18.85
N GLU A 700 -6.25 -8.86 -19.55
CA GLU A 700 -7.43 -9.15 -20.38
C GLU A 700 -8.66 -9.51 -19.56
N MET A 701 -8.49 -10.08 -18.36
CA MET A 701 -9.57 -10.42 -17.43
C MET A 701 -9.50 -9.56 -16.18
N GLN A 702 -10.64 -9.03 -15.75
CA GLN A 702 -10.73 -8.22 -14.53
C GLN A 702 -10.94 -9.05 -13.27
N LEU A 703 -10.54 -8.52 -12.12
CA LEU A 703 -10.69 -9.15 -10.80
C LEU A 703 -12.10 -9.74 -10.52
N PRO A 704 -13.23 -9.09 -10.88
CA PRO A 704 -14.56 -9.66 -10.63
C PRO A 704 -14.77 -11.03 -11.27
N PHE A 705 -14.29 -11.22 -12.51
CA PHE A 705 -14.39 -12.49 -13.22
C PHE A 705 -13.47 -13.56 -12.63
N VAL A 706 -12.31 -13.15 -12.12
CA VAL A 706 -11.40 -14.04 -11.39
C VAL A 706 -12.07 -14.52 -10.10
N LEU A 707 -12.73 -13.63 -9.35
CA LEU A 707 -13.47 -13.98 -8.13
C LEU A 707 -14.65 -14.92 -8.43
N GLN A 708 -15.40 -14.65 -9.49
CA GLN A 708 -16.48 -15.52 -9.93
C GLN A 708 -15.96 -16.92 -10.32
N SER A 709 -14.87 -16.97 -11.08
CA SER A 709 -14.20 -18.23 -11.46
C SER A 709 -13.72 -19.00 -10.22
N ALA A 710 -13.17 -18.29 -9.24
CA ALA A 710 -12.73 -18.86 -7.97
C ALA A 710 -13.91 -19.40 -7.14
N GLU A 711 -15.07 -18.77 -7.16
CA GLU A 711 -16.27 -19.26 -6.47
C GLU A 711 -16.81 -20.55 -7.10
N VAL A 712 -16.81 -20.63 -8.44
CA VAL A 712 -17.15 -21.86 -9.16
C VAL A 712 -16.14 -22.96 -8.88
N MET A 713 -14.84 -22.64 -8.87
CA MET A 713 -13.76 -23.56 -8.50
C MET A 713 -13.94 -24.09 -7.07
N LYS A 714 -14.22 -23.22 -6.10
CA LYS A 714 -14.48 -23.60 -4.71
C LYS A 714 -15.70 -24.51 -4.59
N THR A 715 -16.78 -24.19 -5.32
CA THR A 715 -17.98 -25.01 -5.37
C THR A 715 -17.67 -26.39 -5.94
N ALA A 716 -16.90 -26.47 -7.02
CA ALA A 716 -16.49 -27.75 -7.63
C ALA A 716 -15.62 -28.59 -6.68
N VAL A 717 -14.64 -28.00 -6.02
CA VAL A 717 -13.77 -28.71 -5.06
C VAL A 717 -14.57 -29.21 -3.86
N ALA A 718 -15.45 -28.39 -3.28
CA ALA A 718 -16.31 -28.79 -2.17
C ALA A 718 -17.27 -29.93 -2.56
N TYR A 719 -17.72 -29.96 -3.82
CA TYR A 719 -18.55 -31.04 -4.35
C TYR A 719 -17.74 -32.35 -4.53
N LEU A 720 -16.49 -32.26 -4.95
CA LEU A 720 -15.61 -33.41 -5.19
C LEU A 720 -14.97 -33.97 -3.90
N GLU A 721 -14.84 -33.17 -2.85
CA GLU A 721 -14.21 -33.53 -1.57
C GLU A 721 -14.78 -34.83 -0.92
N PRO A 722 -16.11 -35.06 -0.84
CA PRO A 722 -16.66 -36.29 -0.27
C PRO A 722 -16.33 -37.56 -1.07
N HIS A 723 -15.91 -37.41 -2.33
CA HIS A 723 -15.57 -38.51 -3.24
C HIS A 723 -14.08 -38.87 -3.24
N MET A 724 -13.29 -38.30 -2.32
CA MET A 724 -11.87 -38.62 -2.14
C MET A 724 -11.71 -39.73 -1.07
N ASP A 725 -10.85 -40.71 -1.34
CA ASP A 725 -10.58 -41.83 -0.42
C ASP A 725 -10.01 -41.33 0.92
N LYS A 726 -10.56 -41.83 2.04
CA LYS A 726 -10.05 -41.59 3.40
C LYS A 726 -9.25 -42.78 3.89
N ALA A 727 -8.05 -42.54 4.45
CA ALA A 727 -7.29 -43.57 5.16
C ALA A 727 -7.65 -43.55 6.65
N ASP A 728 -7.94 -44.73 7.22
CA ASP A 728 -8.22 -44.91 8.65
C ASP A 728 -6.93 -44.97 9.45
N GLU A 729 -6.44 -43.84 9.97
CA GLU A 729 -5.47 -43.79 11.08
C GLU A 729 -5.34 -42.34 11.58
N SER A 730 -5.88 -41.97 12.75
CA SER A 730 -5.66 -40.63 13.32
C SER A 730 -4.40 -40.60 14.21
N GLY A 731 -3.55 -39.58 14.07
CA GLY A 731 -2.47 -39.27 15.03
C GLY A 731 -1.02 -39.36 14.54
N LYS A 732 -0.73 -39.17 13.24
CA LYS A 732 0.64 -39.22 12.70
C LYS A 732 1.54 -38.02 13.07
N GLY A 733 0.93 -36.87 13.38
CA GLY A 733 1.58 -35.60 13.72
C GLY A 733 0.64 -34.41 13.48
N THR A 734 1.01 -33.23 13.96
CA THR A 734 0.23 -31.98 13.84
C THR A 734 0.95 -30.97 12.95
N MET A 735 0.25 -30.37 11.99
CA MET A 735 0.77 -29.26 11.17
C MET A 735 -0.12 -28.02 11.33
N VAL A 736 0.48 -26.86 11.60
CA VAL A 736 -0.22 -25.57 11.38
C VAL A 736 -0.08 -25.19 9.92
N LEU A 737 -1.18 -24.80 9.30
CA LEU A 737 -1.21 -24.45 7.89
C LEU A 737 -1.89 -23.09 7.69
N ALA A 738 -1.22 -22.19 6.98
CA ALA A 738 -1.69 -20.82 6.77
C ALA A 738 -1.29 -20.27 5.39
N THR A 739 -2.11 -19.36 4.85
CA THR A 739 -1.67 -18.48 3.77
C THR A 739 -1.06 -17.22 4.40
N VAL A 740 0.12 -16.81 3.91
CA VAL A 740 0.88 -15.70 4.50
C VAL A 740 0.15 -14.36 4.39
N LYS A 741 0.56 -13.39 5.23
CA LYS A 741 0.04 -12.02 5.23
C LYS A 741 -0.01 -11.42 3.82
N GLY A 742 -1.12 -10.75 3.52
CA GLY A 742 -1.36 -10.11 2.22
C GLY A 742 -1.84 -11.07 1.12
N ASP A 743 -1.87 -12.38 1.37
CA ASP A 743 -2.29 -13.37 0.38
C ASP A 743 -3.60 -14.06 0.80
N VAL A 744 -4.58 -14.04 -0.11
CA VAL A 744 -5.94 -14.57 0.08
C VAL A 744 -6.15 -15.95 -0.53
N HIS A 745 -5.18 -16.46 -1.29
CA HIS A 745 -5.36 -17.68 -2.05
C HIS A 745 -5.25 -18.89 -1.11
N ASP A 746 -6.30 -19.70 -1.05
CA ASP A 746 -6.42 -20.81 -0.10
C ASP A 746 -6.65 -22.18 -0.74
N ILE A 747 -6.82 -22.27 -2.06
CA ILE A 747 -7.13 -23.53 -2.75
C ILE A 747 -6.00 -24.56 -2.51
N GLY A 748 -4.75 -24.19 -2.81
CA GLY A 748 -3.60 -25.08 -2.61
C GLY A 748 -3.44 -25.50 -1.14
N LYS A 749 -3.67 -24.55 -0.21
CA LYS A 749 -3.66 -24.79 1.24
C LYS A 749 -4.74 -25.80 1.64
N ASN A 750 -5.98 -25.61 1.20
CA ASN A 750 -7.09 -26.50 1.52
C ASN A 750 -6.89 -27.89 0.92
N LEU A 751 -6.26 -28.00 -0.26
CA LEU A 751 -5.87 -29.30 -0.82
C LEU A 751 -4.84 -30.02 0.06
N VAL A 752 -3.83 -29.30 0.56
CA VAL A 752 -2.85 -29.86 1.50
C VAL A 752 -3.53 -30.31 2.81
N ASP A 753 -4.45 -29.50 3.33
CA ASP A 753 -5.25 -29.83 4.51
C ASP A 753 -6.03 -31.14 4.30
N ILE A 754 -6.83 -31.22 3.23
CA ILE A 754 -7.60 -32.43 2.88
C ILE A 754 -6.69 -33.65 2.75
N ILE A 755 -5.56 -33.54 2.04
CA ILE A 755 -4.65 -34.66 1.81
C ILE A 755 -3.99 -35.13 3.11
N LEU A 756 -3.48 -34.21 3.94
CA LEU A 756 -2.83 -34.56 5.20
C LEU A 756 -3.85 -35.15 6.20
N THR A 757 -5.02 -34.52 6.31
CA THR A 757 -6.12 -34.99 7.18
C THR A 757 -6.60 -36.38 6.74
N ASN A 758 -6.80 -36.62 5.44
CA ASN A 758 -7.18 -37.94 4.91
C ASN A 758 -6.06 -39.00 5.06
N ASN A 759 -4.82 -38.59 5.31
CA ASN A 759 -3.68 -39.49 5.54
C ASN A 759 -3.28 -39.61 7.01
N GLY A 760 -4.09 -39.08 7.93
CA GLY A 760 -3.96 -39.32 9.36
C GLY A 760 -3.23 -38.27 10.19
N TYR A 761 -2.93 -37.12 9.58
CA TYR A 761 -2.36 -35.96 10.27
C TYR A 761 -3.46 -35.08 10.87
N ASN A 762 -3.12 -34.38 11.97
CA ASN A 762 -3.95 -33.32 12.49
C ASN A 762 -3.53 -31.99 11.85
N VAL A 763 -4.40 -31.37 11.07
CA VAL A 763 -4.09 -30.08 10.43
C VAL A 763 -4.85 -28.97 11.13
N VAL A 764 -4.09 -28.00 11.66
CA VAL A 764 -4.63 -26.77 12.25
C VAL A 764 -4.55 -25.68 11.19
N ASN A 765 -5.60 -25.60 10.40
CA ASN A 765 -5.73 -24.63 9.33
C ASN A 765 -6.27 -23.30 9.89
N ILE A 766 -5.40 -22.30 10.01
CA ILE A 766 -5.74 -20.99 10.58
C ILE A 766 -6.17 -19.96 9.52
N GLY A 767 -6.41 -20.41 8.28
CA GLY A 767 -6.99 -19.59 7.22
C GLY A 767 -5.98 -18.79 6.40
N ILE A 768 -6.41 -17.61 5.96
CA ILE A 768 -5.69 -16.76 4.98
C ILE A 768 -5.22 -15.45 5.58
N LYS A 769 -4.30 -14.75 4.90
CA LYS A 769 -3.75 -13.44 5.33
C LYS A 769 -3.18 -13.45 6.75
N GLN A 770 -2.56 -14.56 7.17
CA GLN A 770 -2.11 -14.72 8.54
C GLN A 770 -0.73 -14.06 8.76
N PRO A 771 -0.59 -13.19 9.78
CA PRO A 771 0.72 -12.69 10.21
C PRO A 771 1.53 -13.81 10.85
N ILE A 772 2.86 -13.64 10.90
CA ILE A 772 3.76 -14.66 11.47
C ILE A 772 3.47 -14.90 12.96
N SER A 773 3.08 -13.88 13.73
CA SER A 773 2.66 -14.02 15.12
C SER A 773 1.52 -15.04 15.28
N ALA A 774 0.44 -14.91 14.51
CA ALA A 774 -0.70 -15.83 14.56
C ALA A 774 -0.33 -17.27 14.17
N ILE A 775 0.56 -17.44 13.17
CA ILE A 775 1.07 -18.75 12.78
C ILE A 775 1.84 -19.40 13.94
N LEU A 776 2.69 -18.63 14.61
CA LEU A 776 3.51 -19.11 15.73
C LEU A 776 2.67 -19.40 16.98
N ASP A 777 1.71 -18.54 17.30
CA ASP A 777 0.79 -18.73 18.42
C ASP A 777 -0.04 -19.99 18.21
N ALA A 778 -0.58 -20.21 17.00
CA ALA A 778 -1.28 -21.42 16.66
C ALA A 778 -0.37 -22.66 16.75
N ALA A 779 0.89 -22.54 16.35
CA ALA A 779 1.87 -23.62 16.43
C ALA A 779 2.18 -23.99 17.88
N ASP A 780 2.31 -22.99 18.76
CA ASP A 780 2.53 -23.18 20.20
C ASP A 780 1.30 -23.77 20.88
N GLN A 781 0.12 -23.18 20.67
CA GLN A 781 -1.14 -23.62 21.28
C GLN A 781 -1.51 -25.06 20.92
N ASN A 782 -1.21 -25.47 19.68
CA ASN A 782 -1.55 -26.80 19.18
C ASN A 782 -0.37 -27.78 19.20
N SER A 783 0.77 -27.39 19.79
CA SER A 783 1.98 -28.21 19.86
C SER A 783 2.38 -28.79 18.49
N ALA A 784 2.40 -27.93 17.48
CA ALA A 784 2.61 -28.34 16.11
C ALA A 784 4.01 -28.93 15.88
N ASP A 785 4.07 -29.91 15.00
CA ASP A 785 5.30 -30.58 14.61
C ASP A 785 5.98 -29.90 13.42
N ALA A 786 5.21 -29.18 12.60
CA ALA A 786 5.69 -28.43 11.45
C ALA A 786 4.75 -27.26 11.12
N ILE A 787 5.30 -26.25 10.45
CA ILE A 787 4.55 -25.10 9.95
C ILE A 787 4.53 -25.16 8.42
N GLY A 788 3.34 -25.15 7.83
CA GLY A 788 3.12 -25.01 6.41
C GLY A 788 2.70 -23.60 6.05
N MET A 789 3.40 -22.96 5.12
CA MET A 789 3.02 -21.65 4.58
C MET A 789 2.76 -21.75 3.07
N SER A 790 1.59 -21.25 2.65
CA SER A 790 1.17 -21.18 1.25
C SER A 790 1.17 -19.74 0.74
N GLY A 791 1.50 -19.55 -0.54
CA GLY A 791 1.43 -18.24 -1.20
C GLY A 791 1.41 -18.37 -2.72
N LEU A 792 0.48 -17.67 -3.38
CA LEU A 792 0.35 -17.68 -4.83
C LEU A 792 1.13 -16.55 -5.51
N LEU A 793 1.22 -15.38 -4.86
CA LEU A 793 1.75 -14.16 -5.47
C LEU A 793 3.27 -14.06 -5.36
N VAL A 794 3.89 -13.33 -6.29
CA VAL A 794 5.33 -13.01 -6.22
C VAL A 794 5.65 -12.25 -4.93
N LYS A 795 4.80 -11.30 -4.52
CA LYS A 795 4.94 -10.58 -3.23
C LYS A 795 4.90 -11.54 -2.03
N SER A 796 4.14 -12.64 -2.09
CA SER A 796 4.08 -13.64 -1.01
C SER A 796 5.42 -14.34 -0.78
N THR A 797 6.27 -14.46 -1.81
CA THR A 797 7.62 -15.04 -1.67
C THR A 797 8.55 -14.17 -0.81
N VAL A 798 8.32 -12.85 -0.82
CA VAL A 798 9.04 -11.89 0.03
C VAL A 798 8.52 -12.00 1.45
N ILE A 799 7.21 -12.05 1.66
CA ILE A 799 6.60 -12.22 2.99
C ILE A 799 7.07 -13.54 3.64
N MET A 800 7.13 -14.64 2.88
CA MET A 800 7.68 -15.91 3.40
C MET A 800 9.13 -15.79 3.83
N ARG A 801 9.96 -15.04 3.10
CA ARG A 801 11.35 -14.76 3.52
C ARG A 801 11.38 -13.96 4.82
N GLU A 802 10.59 -12.89 4.89
CA GLU A 802 10.48 -12.04 6.08
C GLU A 802 9.99 -12.83 7.31
N ASN A 803 9.03 -13.75 7.13
CA ASN A 803 8.58 -14.65 8.18
C ASN A 803 9.72 -15.55 8.71
N LEU A 804 10.55 -16.09 7.82
CA LEU A 804 11.71 -16.91 8.23
C LEU A 804 12.79 -16.08 8.95
N GLU A 805 13.03 -14.85 8.50
CA GLU A 805 13.92 -13.89 9.17
C GLU A 805 13.40 -13.53 10.56
N GLU A 806 12.09 -13.30 10.71
CA GLU A 806 11.45 -13.03 11.99
C GLU A 806 11.53 -14.25 12.94
N MET A 807 11.31 -15.46 12.43
CA MET A 807 11.50 -16.69 13.21
C MET A 807 12.95 -16.86 13.69
N ASN A 808 13.94 -16.45 12.89
CA ASN A 808 15.33 -16.40 13.32
C ASN A 808 15.57 -15.35 14.40
N ALA A 809 15.04 -14.13 14.22
CA ALA A 809 15.18 -13.05 15.19
C ALA A 809 14.59 -13.43 16.55
N ARG A 810 13.49 -14.20 16.58
CA ARG A 810 12.87 -14.76 17.79
C ARG A 810 13.57 -15.99 18.36
N GLY A 811 14.59 -16.53 17.69
CA GLY A 811 15.34 -17.71 18.14
C GLY A 811 14.56 -19.03 18.12
N ILE A 812 13.47 -19.11 17.36
CA ILE A 812 12.56 -20.28 17.31
C ILE A 812 12.78 -21.18 16.08
N SER A 813 13.71 -20.84 15.21
CA SER A 813 13.97 -21.55 13.95
C SER A 813 14.31 -23.03 14.14
N ASN A 814 14.94 -23.38 15.26
CA ASN A 814 15.30 -24.77 15.57
C ASN A 814 14.11 -25.62 16.06
N ARG A 815 12.97 -25.00 16.39
CA ARG A 815 11.79 -25.69 16.95
C ARG A 815 10.83 -26.19 15.89
N TYR A 816 10.62 -25.40 14.83
CA TYR A 816 9.58 -25.66 13.84
C TYR A 816 10.19 -25.84 12.44
N PRO A 817 10.21 -27.06 11.88
CA PRO A 817 10.45 -27.26 10.46
C PRO A 817 9.36 -26.56 9.63
N VAL A 818 9.77 -25.89 8.55
CA VAL A 818 8.89 -25.12 7.67
C VAL A 818 8.75 -25.77 6.30
N LEU A 819 7.53 -25.98 5.85
CA LEU A 819 7.22 -26.39 4.48
C LEU A 819 6.61 -25.20 3.74
N LEU A 820 7.23 -24.80 2.63
CA LEU A 820 6.73 -23.73 1.77
C LEU A 820 6.15 -24.31 0.49
N GLY A 821 4.97 -23.83 0.11
CA GLY A 821 4.29 -24.22 -1.12
C GLY A 821 3.60 -23.04 -1.81
N GLY A 822 3.31 -23.21 -3.10
CA GLY A 822 2.58 -22.22 -3.90
C GLY A 822 3.23 -21.88 -5.24
N ALA A 823 2.43 -21.34 -6.16
CA ALA A 823 2.80 -21.28 -7.59
C ALA A 823 3.97 -20.33 -7.90
N ALA A 824 4.13 -19.25 -7.13
CA ALA A 824 5.23 -18.31 -7.32
C ALA A 824 6.59 -18.82 -6.78
N LEU A 825 6.61 -19.90 -6.00
CA LEU A 825 7.83 -20.45 -5.43
C LEU A 825 8.49 -21.44 -6.38
N THR A 826 9.82 -21.41 -6.41
CA THR A 826 10.62 -22.46 -7.04
C THR A 826 11.39 -23.24 -5.98
N ARG A 827 11.66 -24.52 -6.26
CA ARG A 827 12.46 -25.36 -5.36
C ARG A 827 13.81 -24.73 -5.01
N ALA A 828 14.49 -24.17 -6.01
CA ALA A 828 15.80 -23.55 -5.81
C ALA A 828 15.72 -22.35 -4.85
N TYR A 829 14.73 -21.47 -5.03
CA TYR A 829 14.55 -20.34 -4.12
C TYR A 829 14.31 -20.79 -2.67
N VAL A 830 13.46 -21.79 -2.46
CA VAL A 830 13.13 -22.27 -1.11
C VAL A 830 14.26 -23.08 -0.47
N GLU A 831 14.83 -24.05 -1.18
CA GLU A 831 15.81 -24.96 -0.60
C GLU A 831 17.24 -24.40 -0.56
N GLN A 832 17.54 -23.36 -1.34
CA GLN A 832 18.83 -22.67 -1.36
C GLN A 832 18.72 -21.26 -0.76
N ASP A 833 18.03 -20.32 -1.41
CA ASP A 833 18.05 -18.92 -0.97
C ASP A 833 17.41 -18.74 0.43
N LEU A 834 16.20 -19.29 0.63
CA LEU A 834 15.55 -19.30 1.94
C LEU A 834 16.19 -20.30 2.91
N GLY A 835 16.76 -21.38 2.38
CA GLY A 835 17.50 -22.37 3.16
C GLY A 835 18.81 -21.86 3.75
N ASP A 836 19.44 -20.87 3.10
CA ASP A 836 20.64 -20.17 3.57
C ASP A 836 20.30 -19.08 4.61
N ILE A 837 19.07 -18.54 4.55
CA ILE A 837 18.57 -17.54 5.49
C ILE A 837 18.05 -18.20 6.78
N TYR A 838 17.22 -19.22 6.66
CA TYR A 838 16.56 -19.85 7.81
C TYR A 838 17.51 -20.78 8.57
N GLN A 839 17.67 -20.56 9.88
CA GLN A 839 18.57 -21.36 10.71
C GLN A 839 18.05 -22.80 10.93
N GLY A 840 16.74 -23.03 10.72
CA GLY A 840 16.10 -24.34 10.84
C GLY A 840 15.98 -25.10 9.52
N ASP A 841 15.10 -26.10 9.50
CA ASP A 841 14.78 -26.85 8.28
C ASP A 841 13.63 -26.21 7.51
N VAL A 842 13.92 -25.74 6.29
CA VAL A 842 12.90 -25.31 5.32
C VAL A 842 12.90 -26.23 4.09
N ARG A 843 11.72 -26.64 3.60
CA ARG A 843 11.56 -27.50 2.41
C ARG A 843 10.48 -27.00 1.48
N TYR A 844 10.65 -27.25 0.18
CA TYR A 844 9.66 -26.93 -0.84
C TYR A 844 8.73 -28.11 -1.12
N ALA A 845 7.43 -27.86 -1.03
CA ALA A 845 6.40 -28.77 -1.50
C ALA A 845 5.78 -28.21 -2.79
N ARG A 846 5.98 -28.89 -3.92
CA ARG A 846 5.39 -28.48 -5.21
C ARG A 846 3.88 -28.73 -5.27
N ASP A 847 3.41 -29.73 -4.55
CA ASP A 847 2.03 -30.23 -4.53
C ASP A 847 1.74 -30.87 -3.16
N ALA A 848 0.46 -31.19 -2.90
CA ALA A 848 0.03 -31.76 -1.63
C ALA A 848 0.63 -33.14 -1.33
N PHE A 849 0.93 -33.95 -2.36
CA PHE A 849 1.57 -35.27 -2.17
C PHE A 849 3.03 -35.14 -1.76
N GLU A 850 3.75 -34.17 -2.32
CA GLU A 850 5.10 -33.87 -1.86
C GLU A 850 5.10 -33.32 -0.44
N GLY A 851 4.11 -32.49 -0.08
CA GLY A 851 3.89 -32.07 1.30
C GLY A 851 3.69 -33.24 2.26
N LEU A 852 2.83 -34.20 1.90
CA LEU A 852 2.61 -35.44 2.65
C LEU A 852 3.91 -36.25 2.83
N ARG A 853 4.66 -36.49 1.74
CA ARG A 853 5.94 -37.24 1.82
C ARG A 853 6.97 -36.56 2.72
N LEU A 854 7.03 -35.22 2.69
CA LEU A 854 7.92 -34.45 3.57
C LEU A 854 7.48 -34.54 5.02
N MET A 855 6.18 -34.50 5.30
CA MET A 855 5.63 -34.71 6.64
C MET A 855 5.87 -36.13 7.16
N ASP A 856 5.72 -37.16 6.34
CA ASP A 856 6.06 -38.54 6.70
C ASP A 856 7.53 -38.65 7.11
N ALA A 857 8.43 -38.05 6.32
CA ALA A 857 9.87 -38.05 6.59
C ALA A 857 10.21 -37.26 7.88
N LEU A 858 9.62 -36.09 8.10
CA LEU A 858 9.81 -35.31 9.32
C LEU A 858 9.38 -36.10 10.56
N MET A 859 8.23 -36.78 10.49
CA MET A 859 7.70 -37.52 11.63
C MET A 859 8.49 -38.79 11.90
N ALA A 860 8.99 -39.47 10.86
CA ALA A 860 9.91 -40.58 11.02
C ALA A 860 11.21 -40.15 11.74
N ILE A 861 11.76 -38.97 11.42
CA ILE A 861 12.93 -38.39 12.11
C ILE A 861 12.60 -38.10 13.57
N LYS A 862 11.47 -37.43 13.83
CA LYS A 862 11.04 -37.08 15.20
C LYS A 862 10.82 -38.31 16.07
N ARG A 863 10.33 -39.42 15.50
CA ARG A 863 10.16 -40.72 16.18
C ARG A 863 11.46 -41.51 16.37
N GLY A 864 12.58 -41.05 15.79
CA GLY A 864 13.88 -41.71 15.91
C GLY A 864 13.99 -43.00 15.07
N GLU A 865 13.24 -43.11 13.98
CA GLU A 865 13.30 -44.28 13.09
C GLU A 865 14.67 -44.39 12.42
N ALA A 866 15.29 -45.57 12.50
CA ALA A 866 16.65 -45.79 12.00
C ALA A 866 16.73 -45.61 10.48
N GLY A 867 17.48 -44.59 10.03
CA GLY A 867 17.67 -44.28 8.61
C GLY A 867 16.68 -43.25 8.04
N ALA A 868 15.79 -42.67 8.86
CA ALA A 868 14.94 -41.56 8.44
C ALA A 868 15.80 -40.30 8.22
N VAL A 869 15.78 -39.76 7.01
CA VAL A 869 16.48 -38.53 6.63
C VAL A 869 15.59 -37.73 5.70
N LEU A 870 15.59 -36.40 5.84
CA LEU A 870 14.94 -35.55 4.86
C LEU A 870 15.65 -35.67 3.51
N PRO A 871 14.93 -35.56 2.39
CA PRO A 871 15.54 -35.44 1.08
C PRO A 871 16.60 -34.33 1.09
N ALA A 872 17.76 -34.63 0.50
CA ALA A 872 18.84 -33.64 0.37
C ALA A 872 18.34 -32.42 -0.41
N ARG A 873 18.66 -31.22 0.10
CA ARG A 873 18.34 -29.95 -0.56
C ARG A 873 18.96 -29.94 -1.94
N ARG A 874 18.19 -29.60 -2.97
CA ARG A 874 18.70 -29.52 -4.35
C ARG A 874 19.34 -28.16 -4.58
N GLU A 875 20.68 -28.12 -4.57
CA GLU A 875 21.43 -26.92 -4.94
C GLU A 875 21.28 -26.57 -6.43
N ARG A 876 21.22 -25.28 -6.74
CA ARG A 876 21.30 -24.78 -8.11
C ARG A 876 22.65 -25.21 -8.71
N ARG A 877 22.62 -26.07 -9.72
CA ARG A 877 23.82 -26.44 -10.50
C ARG A 877 24.27 -25.25 -11.34
N VAL A 878 25.01 -24.34 -10.73
CA VAL A 878 25.76 -23.28 -11.42
C VAL A 878 27.18 -23.82 -11.62
N GLN A 879 27.69 -23.85 -12.86
CA GLN A 879 29.09 -24.16 -13.12
C GLN A 879 29.97 -23.21 -12.29
N GLN A 880 30.85 -23.76 -11.44
CA GLN A 880 31.76 -22.98 -10.61
C GLN A 880 32.63 -22.08 -11.48
N VAL A 881 32.40 -20.77 -11.42
CA VAL A 881 33.37 -19.77 -11.83
C VAL A 881 34.34 -19.58 -10.65
N ILE A 882 35.59 -19.99 -10.84
CA ILE A 882 36.67 -19.88 -9.86
C ILE A 882 36.80 -18.40 -9.44
N LYS A 883 36.57 -18.09 -8.16
CA LYS A 883 36.75 -16.72 -7.63
C LYS A 883 38.25 -16.36 -7.57
N PRO A 884 38.72 -15.31 -8.26
CA PRO A 884 40.12 -14.89 -8.19
C PRO A 884 40.49 -14.21 -6.86
N LYS A 885 41.75 -14.36 -6.41
CA LYS A 885 42.31 -13.68 -5.24
C LYS A 885 42.29 -12.15 -5.39
N THR A 886 41.93 -11.43 -4.33
CA THR A 886 41.92 -9.97 -4.25
C THR A 886 42.97 -9.45 -3.26
N THR A 887 43.43 -8.22 -3.49
CA THR A 887 44.41 -7.44 -2.71
C THR A 887 43.71 -6.72 -1.57
N GLU A 888 44.32 -6.71 -0.38
CA GLU A 888 43.85 -5.97 0.79
C GLU A 888 43.89 -4.45 0.53
N LEU A 889 42.94 -3.68 1.10
CA LEU A 889 42.78 -2.25 0.81
C LEU A 889 44.03 -1.42 1.17
N VAL A 890 44.75 -1.83 2.21
CA VAL A 890 45.95 -1.14 2.71
C VAL A 890 47.14 -1.28 1.76
N ASP A 891 47.14 -2.35 0.93
CA ASP A 891 48.19 -2.67 -0.03
C ASP A 891 47.83 -2.25 -1.47
N MET A 892 46.74 -1.51 -1.65
CA MET A 892 46.31 -1.05 -2.96
C MET A 892 47.27 0.03 -3.48
N PRO A 893 47.77 -0.09 -4.72
CA PRO A 893 48.61 0.95 -5.30
C PRO A 893 47.80 2.23 -5.50
N ALA A 894 48.43 3.39 -5.29
CA ALA A 894 47.80 4.69 -5.48
C ALA A 894 47.40 4.99 -6.94
N ARG A 895 47.92 4.21 -7.91
CA ARG A 895 47.65 4.37 -9.34
C ARG A 895 47.81 3.05 -10.10
N SER A 896 47.10 2.89 -11.22
CA SER A 896 47.21 1.77 -12.16
C SER A 896 48.43 1.93 -13.05
N ASP A 897 48.99 0.81 -13.49
CA ASP A 897 50.00 0.77 -14.55
C ASP A 897 49.32 0.91 -15.93
N VAL A 898 49.13 2.14 -16.42
CA VAL A 898 48.52 2.47 -17.72
C VAL A 898 49.44 3.40 -18.53
N ALA A 899 49.36 3.31 -19.86
CA ALA A 899 50.15 4.16 -20.75
C ALA A 899 49.68 5.63 -20.69
N ARG A 900 50.62 6.57 -20.58
CA ARG A 900 50.34 8.02 -20.42
C ARG A 900 51.01 8.89 -21.48
N ASP A 901 51.81 8.29 -22.34
CA ASP A 901 52.49 8.93 -23.48
C ASP A 901 51.61 9.02 -24.73
N VAL A 902 50.28 8.92 -24.57
CA VAL A 902 49.31 9.02 -25.65
C VAL A 902 48.95 10.48 -25.89
N SER A 903 49.06 10.95 -27.14
CA SER A 903 48.64 12.29 -27.51
C SER A 903 47.13 12.47 -27.30
N ILE A 904 46.74 13.46 -26.49
CA ILE A 904 45.33 13.77 -26.23
C ILE A 904 44.68 14.30 -27.52
N PRO A 905 43.61 13.66 -28.03
CA PRO A 905 42.92 14.13 -29.22
C PRO A 905 42.15 15.42 -28.93
N ASN A 906 42.15 16.35 -29.89
CA ASN A 906 41.35 17.56 -29.78
C ASN A 906 39.88 17.22 -30.09
N PRO A 907 38.91 17.50 -29.20
CA PRO A 907 37.53 17.14 -29.44
C PRO A 907 36.92 17.99 -30.56
N PRO A 908 35.92 17.46 -31.30
CA PRO A 908 35.26 18.18 -32.39
C PRO A 908 34.43 19.38 -31.91
N PHE A 909 34.04 19.39 -30.63
CA PHE A 909 33.37 20.50 -29.93
C PHE A 909 33.50 20.29 -28.43
N TRP A 910 33.27 21.33 -27.63
CA TRP A 910 33.11 21.23 -26.18
C TRP A 910 31.64 21.38 -25.78
N GLY A 911 31.26 20.76 -24.66
CA GLY A 911 29.88 20.74 -24.18
C GLY A 911 29.09 19.52 -24.66
N SER A 912 27.77 19.53 -24.44
CA SER A 912 26.85 18.46 -24.83
C SER A 912 26.14 18.77 -26.15
N ARG A 913 25.89 17.74 -26.94
CA ARG A 913 25.02 17.77 -28.13
C ARG A 913 23.98 16.68 -28.03
N VAL A 914 22.79 16.99 -28.54
CA VAL A 914 21.72 16.04 -28.76
C VAL A 914 21.67 15.73 -30.25
N VAL A 915 21.79 14.45 -30.60
CA VAL A 915 21.57 13.95 -31.96
C VAL A 915 20.28 13.15 -31.93
N ARG A 916 19.29 13.60 -32.69
CA ARG A 916 18.00 12.91 -32.87
C ARG A 916 17.92 12.34 -34.28
N GLY A 917 17.07 11.34 -34.45
CA GLY A 917 16.82 10.71 -35.75
C GLY A 917 18.02 9.88 -36.24
N VAL A 918 18.71 9.17 -35.34
CA VAL A 918 19.73 8.21 -35.76
C VAL A 918 19.05 7.11 -36.56
N ALA A 919 19.52 6.86 -37.78
CA ALA A 919 18.87 5.89 -38.66
C ALA A 919 18.98 4.48 -38.05
N LEU A 920 17.90 3.71 -38.10
CA LEU A 920 17.86 2.33 -37.60
C LEU A 920 19.00 1.47 -38.19
N SER A 921 19.32 1.68 -39.46
CA SER A 921 20.43 1.02 -40.15
C SER A 921 21.80 1.23 -39.50
N ASP A 922 21.99 2.34 -38.78
CA ASP A 922 23.30 2.73 -38.27
C ASP A 922 23.65 1.99 -36.98
N TYR A 923 22.64 1.55 -36.21
CA TYR A 923 22.85 0.83 -34.96
C TYR A 923 22.38 -0.64 -34.98
N THR A 924 21.57 -1.04 -35.96
CA THR A 924 21.15 -2.44 -36.15
C THR A 924 22.34 -3.43 -36.17
N PRO A 925 23.49 -3.13 -36.83
CA PRO A 925 24.63 -4.06 -36.84
C PRO A 925 25.26 -4.32 -35.47
N TYR A 926 24.99 -3.49 -34.46
CA TYR A 926 25.49 -3.64 -33.10
C TYR A 926 24.58 -4.50 -32.22
N LEU A 927 23.48 -5.02 -32.78
CA LEU A 927 22.56 -5.90 -32.08
C LEU A 927 23.21 -7.27 -31.82
N ASP A 928 23.27 -7.67 -30.55
CA ASP A 928 23.68 -9.03 -30.19
C ASP A 928 22.51 -10.00 -30.44
N GLU A 929 22.53 -10.62 -31.62
CA GLU A 929 21.52 -11.59 -32.05
C GLU A 929 21.40 -12.78 -31.08
N ARG A 930 22.49 -13.18 -30.42
CA ARG A 930 22.47 -14.31 -29.50
C ARG A 930 21.76 -13.95 -28.21
N ALA A 931 22.07 -12.79 -27.64
CA ALA A 931 21.38 -12.26 -26.46
C ALA A 931 19.89 -12.04 -26.74
N LEU A 932 19.57 -11.52 -27.93
CA LEU A 932 18.19 -11.31 -28.37
C LEU A 932 17.44 -12.63 -28.54
N PHE A 933 17.95 -13.57 -29.34
CA PHE A 933 17.22 -14.80 -29.68
C PHE A 933 17.12 -15.75 -28.48
N LEU A 934 18.21 -15.96 -27.74
CA LEU A 934 18.24 -16.92 -26.64
C LEU A 934 17.68 -16.33 -25.33
N GLY A 935 18.04 -15.08 -25.03
CA GLY A 935 17.72 -14.42 -23.77
C GLY A 935 16.33 -13.81 -23.78
N GLN A 936 16.07 -12.91 -24.73
CA GLN A 936 14.83 -12.13 -24.77
C GLN A 936 13.68 -12.88 -25.45
N TRP A 937 13.94 -13.54 -26.58
CA TRP A 937 12.92 -14.27 -27.34
C TRP A 937 12.82 -15.74 -26.96
N GLY A 938 13.70 -16.22 -26.08
CA GLY A 938 13.60 -17.55 -25.50
C GLY A 938 13.76 -18.71 -26.49
N LEU A 939 14.34 -18.47 -27.67
CA LEU A 939 14.63 -19.51 -28.67
C LEU A 939 15.72 -20.44 -28.12
N LYS A 940 15.28 -21.54 -27.51
CA LYS A 940 16.13 -22.55 -26.87
C LYS A 940 16.03 -23.86 -27.63
N ALA A 941 17.17 -24.52 -27.83
CA ALA A 941 17.18 -25.87 -28.37
C ALA A 941 16.37 -26.81 -27.47
N SER A 942 15.47 -27.59 -28.07
CA SER A 942 14.74 -28.62 -27.35
C SER A 942 15.68 -29.74 -26.92
N ARG A 943 15.52 -30.27 -25.70
CA ARG A 943 16.30 -31.43 -25.24
C ARG A 943 15.71 -32.71 -25.83
N GLY A 944 16.29 -33.21 -26.92
CA GLY A 944 15.85 -34.41 -27.64
C GLY A 944 16.09 -34.27 -29.16
N ASP A 945 15.33 -35.00 -29.99
CA ASP A 945 15.34 -34.93 -31.47
C ASP A 945 14.70 -33.64 -32.04
N GLY A 946 14.71 -32.55 -31.28
CA GLY A 946 14.15 -31.26 -31.70
C GLY A 946 15.15 -30.37 -32.45
N PRO A 947 14.68 -29.27 -33.07
CA PRO A 947 15.54 -28.37 -33.82
C PRO A 947 16.61 -27.75 -32.93
N SER A 948 17.81 -27.68 -33.47
CA SER A 948 18.96 -27.05 -32.85
C SER A 948 18.77 -25.55 -32.73
N TYR A 949 19.55 -24.91 -31.85
CA TYR A 949 19.52 -23.44 -31.69
C TYR A 949 19.84 -22.71 -33.01
N ALA A 950 20.75 -23.25 -33.81
CA ALA A 950 21.10 -22.66 -35.11
C ALA A 950 19.92 -22.72 -36.09
N GLU A 951 19.19 -23.84 -36.12
CA GLU A 951 18.00 -24.00 -36.96
C GLU A 951 16.89 -23.05 -36.50
N LEU A 952 16.61 -22.95 -35.19
CA LEU A 952 15.62 -22.01 -34.65
C LEU A 952 15.98 -20.53 -34.88
N ALA A 953 17.26 -20.18 -34.76
CA ALA A 953 17.74 -18.83 -35.06
C ALA A 953 17.50 -18.48 -36.53
N GLU A 954 17.68 -19.44 -37.45
CA GLU A 954 17.50 -19.22 -38.89
C GLU A 954 16.04 -19.27 -39.33
N SER A 955 15.24 -20.20 -38.78
CA SER A 955 13.84 -20.40 -39.15
C SER A 955 12.85 -19.46 -38.47
N GLU A 956 13.17 -18.97 -37.26
CA GLU A 956 12.27 -18.16 -36.45
C GLU A 956 12.91 -16.84 -36.00
N GLY A 957 14.17 -16.86 -35.54
CA GLY A 957 14.88 -15.68 -35.04
C GLY A 957 15.06 -14.60 -36.11
N LEU A 958 15.73 -14.93 -37.21
CA LEU A 958 16.01 -13.99 -38.31
C LEU A 958 14.74 -13.46 -39.00
N PRO A 959 13.71 -14.28 -39.31
CA PRO A 959 12.46 -13.77 -39.86
C PRO A 959 11.73 -12.81 -38.92
N ARG A 960 11.69 -13.13 -37.62
CA ARG A 960 11.08 -12.25 -36.61
C ARG A 960 11.87 -10.95 -36.42
N LEU A 961 13.19 -11.01 -36.49
CA LEU A 961 14.04 -9.81 -36.48
C LEU A 961 13.82 -8.94 -37.70
N ARG A 962 13.75 -9.52 -38.91
CA ARG A 962 13.43 -8.77 -40.13
C ARG A 962 12.06 -8.11 -40.05
N TYR A 963 11.06 -8.84 -39.59
CA TYR A 963 9.71 -8.30 -39.37
C TYR A 963 9.76 -7.03 -38.50
N TRP A 964 10.49 -7.05 -37.39
CA TRP A 964 10.61 -5.88 -36.53
C TRP A 964 11.45 -4.76 -37.15
N LEU A 965 12.56 -5.09 -37.82
CA LEU A 965 13.42 -4.09 -38.47
C LEU A 965 12.69 -3.36 -39.61
N ASP A 966 11.75 -4.02 -40.29
CA ASP A 966 10.89 -3.40 -41.31
C ASP A 966 9.78 -2.54 -40.67
N ARG A 967 9.18 -3.04 -39.59
CA ARG A 967 8.01 -2.43 -38.95
C ARG A 967 8.35 -1.19 -38.11
N ILE A 968 9.45 -1.21 -37.37
CA ILE A 968 9.91 -0.10 -36.51
C ILE A 968 9.95 1.25 -37.27
N PRO A 969 10.59 1.34 -38.45
CA PRO A 969 10.62 2.60 -39.20
C PRO A 969 9.30 2.90 -39.92
N THR A 970 8.55 1.90 -40.38
CA THR A 970 7.25 2.11 -41.06
C THR A 970 6.17 2.64 -40.11
N GLU A 971 6.14 2.16 -38.87
CA GLU A 971 5.15 2.55 -37.86
C GLU A 971 5.67 3.64 -36.91
N ALA A 972 6.86 4.19 -37.17
CA ALA A 972 7.51 5.20 -36.33
C ALA A 972 7.56 4.82 -34.84
N MET A 973 7.78 3.54 -34.54
CA MET A 973 7.68 2.99 -33.18
C MET A 973 8.81 3.47 -32.26
N ILE A 974 9.92 3.94 -32.83
CA ILE A 974 11.12 4.36 -32.10
C ILE A 974 11.67 5.64 -32.74
N GLU A 975 12.00 6.64 -31.92
CA GLU A 975 12.80 7.81 -32.31
C GLU A 975 14.20 7.69 -31.67
N PRO A 976 15.21 7.16 -32.38
CA PRO A 976 16.54 6.97 -31.81
C PRO A 976 17.24 8.30 -31.60
N ALA A 977 17.63 8.59 -30.36
CA ALA A 977 18.35 9.79 -29.98
C ALA A 977 19.50 9.49 -29.02
N VAL A 978 20.59 10.25 -29.13
CA VAL A 978 21.74 10.18 -28.24
C VAL A 978 22.14 11.57 -27.77
N VAL A 979 22.45 11.70 -26.49
CA VAL A 979 23.08 12.89 -25.91
C VAL A 979 24.53 12.52 -25.58
N TYR A 980 25.48 13.25 -26.16
CA TYR A 980 26.90 13.04 -25.90
C TYR A 980 27.63 14.37 -25.84
N GLY A 981 28.79 14.40 -25.20
CA GLY A 981 29.56 15.62 -25.09
C GLY A 981 31.02 15.35 -24.81
N TYR A 982 31.83 16.37 -25.05
CA TYR A 982 33.24 16.39 -24.68
C TYR A 982 33.44 17.48 -23.65
N PHE A 983 34.16 17.15 -22.58
CA PHE A 983 34.39 18.07 -21.48
C PHE A 983 35.85 17.98 -21.03
N PRO A 984 36.50 19.12 -20.72
CA PRO A 984 37.84 19.10 -20.17
C PRO A 984 37.79 18.42 -18.80
N CYS A 985 38.73 17.52 -18.56
CA CYS A 985 38.82 16.77 -17.33
C CYS A 985 40.26 16.43 -16.97
N TYR A 986 40.49 16.20 -15.69
CA TYR A 986 41.75 15.71 -15.16
C TYR A 986 41.49 14.67 -14.07
N SER A 987 42.47 13.81 -13.82
CA SER A 987 42.43 12.83 -12.74
C SER A 987 43.03 13.38 -11.44
N GLU A 988 42.41 13.02 -10.33
CA GLU A 988 42.90 13.28 -8.97
C GLU A 988 42.70 11.99 -8.13
N GLY A 989 43.74 11.16 -8.07
CA GLY A 989 43.64 9.84 -7.44
C GLY A 989 42.65 8.93 -8.17
N ASP A 990 41.66 8.41 -7.44
CA ASP A 990 40.60 7.56 -7.98
C ASP A 990 39.45 8.37 -8.63
N ASP A 991 39.58 9.71 -8.66
CA ASP A 991 38.58 10.61 -9.20
C ASP A 991 38.92 11.11 -10.61
N LEU A 992 37.89 11.31 -11.43
CA LEU A 992 37.92 12.10 -12.65
C LEU A 992 37.14 13.39 -12.41
N VAL A 993 37.83 14.51 -12.46
CA VAL A 993 37.26 15.85 -12.26
C VAL A 993 37.00 16.48 -13.62
N VAL A 994 35.75 16.77 -13.91
CA VAL A 994 35.33 17.51 -15.10
C VAL A 994 35.23 18.98 -14.75
N VAL A 995 35.77 19.86 -15.59
CA VAL A 995 35.74 21.32 -15.36
C VAL A 995 34.84 22.05 -16.36
N TRP A 996 34.45 23.27 -16.00
CA TRP A 996 33.77 24.16 -16.94
C TRP A 996 34.74 24.57 -18.06
N HIS A 997 34.27 24.51 -19.31
CA HIS A 997 35.07 24.83 -20.50
C HIS A 997 34.86 26.25 -21.00
N GLU A 998 33.87 26.97 -20.48
CA GLU A 998 33.52 28.33 -20.84
C GLU A 998 32.73 29.01 -19.72
N GLY A 999 32.66 30.34 -19.74
CA GLY A 999 31.92 31.15 -18.77
C GLY A 999 32.73 31.59 -17.55
N PRO A 1000 32.12 32.27 -16.57
CA PRO A 1000 32.83 32.83 -15.41
C PRO A 1000 33.42 31.76 -14.46
N GLU A 1001 32.98 30.51 -14.60
CA GLU A 1001 33.48 29.37 -13.83
C GLU A 1001 34.51 28.53 -14.62
N GLU A 1002 34.97 28.99 -15.80
CA GLU A 1002 35.95 28.27 -16.63
C GLU A 1002 37.16 27.78 -15.82
N GLY A 1003 37.51 26.50 -15.99
CA GLY A 1003 38.59 25.83 -15.27
C GLY A 1003 38.24 25.39 -13.85
N LYS A 1004 37.09 25.79 -13.28
CA LYS A 1004 36.62 25.28 -11.99
C LYS A 1004 35.92 23.95 -12.14
N GLU A 1005 35.96 23.15 -11.07
CA GLU A 1005 35.27 21.87 -10.97
C GLU A 1005 33.77 22.02 -11.26
N ARG A 1006 33.29 21.22 -12.22
CA ARG A 1006 31.89 21.12 -12.60
C ARG A 1006 31.25 19.88 -11.99
N VAL A 1007 31.94 18.74 -12.04
CA VAL A 1007 31.48 17.46 -11.47
C VAL A 1007 32.68 16.53 -11.28
N ARG A 1008 32.61 15.69 -10.25
CA ARG A 1008 33.62 14.69 -9.90
C ARG A 1008 33.04 13.29 -9.97
N PHE A 1009 33.74 12.39 -10.65
CA PHE A 1009 33.42 10.98 -10.72
C PHE A 1009 34.47 10.15 -10.01
N THR A 1010 34.11 9.54 -8.88
CA THR A 1010 34.97 8.59 -8.17
C THR A 1010 34.81 7.20 -8.75
N PHE A 1011 35.91 6.57 -9.15
CA PHE A 1011 35.90 5.23 -9.73
C PHE A 1011 36.55 4.21 -8.78
N PRO A 1012 35.91 3.06 -8.56
CA PRO A 1012 36.51 2.03 -7.72
C PRO A 1012 37.72 1.41 -8.42
N ARG A 1013 38.85 1.33 -7.70
CA ARG A 1013 40.06 0.65 -8.15
C ARG A 1013 39.90 -0.87 -8.07
N GLN A 1014 40.23 -1.58 -9.15
CA GLN A 1014 40.22 -3.04 -9.14
C GLN A 1014 41.13 -3.58 -8.04
N ARG A 1015 40.60 -4.46 -7.18
CA ARG A 1015 41.40 -5.08 -6.11
C ARG A 1015 42.25 -6.26 -6.60
N ARG A 1016 42.36 -6.48 -7.91
CA ARG A 1016 43.09 -7.61 -8.50
C ARG A 1016 43.77 -7.20 -9.79
N ASP A 1017 44.62 -8.09 -10.31
CA ASP A 1017 45.30 -7.93 -11.58
C ASP A 1017 46.13 -6.63 -11.66
N ARG A 1018 45.83 -5.71 -12.59
CA ARG A 1018 46.58 -4.46 -12.82
C ARG A 1018 46.06 -3.26 -12.00
N HIS A 1019 45.13 -3.53 -11.08
CA HIS A 1019 44.49 -2.52 -10.23
C HIS A 1019 43.91 -1.34 -10.99
N LEU A 1020 43.29 -1.62 -12.15
CA LEU A 1020 42.79 -0.61 -13.07
C LEU A 1020 41.74 0.27 -12.38
N CYS A 1021 41.91 1.59 -12.52
CA CYS A 1021 40.94 2.61 -12.19
C CYS A 1021 40.72 3.49 -13.43
N LEU A 1022 39.47 3.85 -13.72
CA LEU A 1022 39.14 4.61 -14.93
C LEU A 1022 39.75 6.01 -14.91
N SER A 1023 39.90 6.64 -13.74
CA SER A 1023 40.57 7.94 -13.62
C SER A 1023 42.01 7.91 -14.14
N ASP A 1024 42.71 6.79 -13.99
CA ASP A 1024 44.12 6.70 -14.34
C ASP A 1024 44.40 6.81 -15.84
N PHE A 1025 43.40 6.55 -16.68
CA PHE A 1025 43.47 6.71 -18.13
C PHE A 1025 43.40 8.17 -18.58
N PHE A 1026 43.18 9.11 -17.67
CA PHE A 1026 43.17 10.54 -17.93
C PHE A 1026 44.44 11.22 -17.41
N CYS A 1027 44.79 12.34 -18.01
CA CYS A 1027 45.89 13.20 -17.54
C CYS A 1027 45.62 13.68 -16.12
N ASP A 1028 46.65 13.80 -15.28
CA ASP A 1028 46.46 14.29 -13.91
C ASP A 1028 46.50 15.81 -13.86
N GLN A 1029 46.00 16.38 -12.77
CA GLN A 1029 46.06 17.83 -12.56
C GLN A 1029 47.48 18.41 -12.65
N ALA A 1030 48.50 17.61 -12.33
CA ALA A 1030 49.90 18.03 -12.36
C ALA A 1030 50.49 18.12 -13.77
N SER A 1031 49.83 17.54 -14.77
CA SER A 1031 50.30 17.51 -16.16
C SER A 1031 50.03 18.81 -16.95
N GLY A 1032 49.43 19.81 -16.31
CA GLY A 1032 49.04 21.10 -16.91
C GLY A 1032 47.65 21.03 -17.51
#